data_AF-A0A5R8Y0M3-F1
#
_entry.id   AF-A0A5R8Y0M3-F1
#
_cell.length_a   1.000
_cell.length_b   1.000
_cell.length_c   1.000
_cell.angle_alpha   90.00
_cell.angle_beta   90.00
_cell.angle_gamma   90.00
#
_symmetry.space_group_name_H-M   'P 1'
#
loop_
_entity.id
_entity.type
_entity.pdbx_description
1 polymer ?
#
loop_
_entity_poly.entity_id
_entity_poly.type
_entity_poly.pdbx_seq_one_letter_code
_entity_poly.pdbx_strand_id
1 'polypeptide(L)'
;MLKSLNVAQTGLSAAKIAVENVSNNIANENTPGYKKRVVQLSELTLGDSRFTGSGVRADNAYRITSEYMFNNIMKENTKNSYYDEISSIVGNVEQMFKETDTSGFSNDLNRFFQAVENLRTTPSSELYKTTLKTTGSNLVDSLQNLYENIEQQESITYNRLEDNVQEINAILNDIGELNQQMGLSNNSTNDLLDKRDQLEKELSALVDIDVDRTDGDYQLKIGGAIAVRYNTNIREVNLVEDNTTQIDRFATEDANGTAIDSIANGRTFEIQELVLTGASNNNMILDSGITFTPNGESAIALDYDETEGKVLIDGGINGTEPFKITQEGVLTFEVTAQSNGDSFDFKTGDTITITTDADSDLTTFISGSANWTDNGDGTYTANSDNTVNFPDAGDSINVQRTVGTGLSDVDTTITYKFDNTHEVSVTFGDYVLDANGNQVDLDNDGVADQIDETNFIRALKYEINHNTYISEKVTAFNGNYEVDEDGNKIDLFSSDKFLVVEANQDGTDGSFIGRISITTATDGNDTIFKDDYQSVDAENKVYLAVYDSEVNVNSGIIKAQLENLTTTSPNNKIIDYKDKLDSLASALSDIYSKYVVEDNGSYTYGNISTDSYNGTKTVETLGLFSGSTVKTLVFNEEMVNDLDQEDLDYISSMQWKDDIDFDGFAQDGSTQEKSSFSEFFQEVRVNISSDKENNDFLKETQTAVVQSLEASYEQLTKVDSDEEMINLIQFQAAYTANAKIITVVDEMLQTLLGIRR
;
A
#
# COMPACT_ATOMS: atom_id res chain seq x y z
N MET A 1 60.08 29.96 55.61
CA MET A 1 60.46 30.81 54.46
C MET A 1 60.44 30.02 53.15
N LEU A 2 61.36 29.10 52.87
CA LEU A 2 61.38 28.35 51.60
C LEU A 2 60.11 27.53 51.30
N LYS A 3 59.55 26.84 52.31
CA LYS A 3 58.26 26.12 52.16
C LYS A 3 57.08 27.06 51.88
N SER A 4 56.97 28.15 52.65
CA SER A 4 55.93 29.17 52.46
C SER A 4 56.04 29.88 51.10
N LEU A 5 57.27 30.10 50.63
CA LEU A 5 57.55 30.64 49.31
C LEU A 5 57.14 29.66 48.20
N ASN A 6 57.43 28.36 48.38
CA ASN A 6 57.02 27.33 47.43
C ASN A 6 55.49 27.20 47.36
N VAL A 7 54.81 27.16 48.51
CA VAL A 7 53.33 27.16 48.57
C VAL A 7 52.76 28.40 47.88
N ALA A 8 53.28 29.60 48.19
CA ALA A 8 52.83 30.84 47.58
C ALA A 8 53.11 30.88 46.06
N GLN A 9 54.26 30.37 45.61
CA GLN A 9 54.61 30.29 44.19
C GLN A 9 53.66 29.34 43.44
N THR A 10 53.43 28.14 43.98
CA THR A 10 52.55 27.14 43.36
C THR A 10 51.09 27.60 43.39
N GLY A 11 50.64 28.24 44.48
CA GLY A 11 49.31 28.83 44.60
C GLY A 11 49.10 30.04 43.70
N LEU A 12 50.13 30.87 43.49
CA LEU A 12 50.10 31.97 42.53
C LEU A 12 49.90 31.44 41.11
N SER A 13 50.67 30.41 40.72
CA SER A 13 50.56 29.80 39.40
C SER A 13 49.20 29.13 39.17
N ALA A 14 48.69 28.41 40.16
CA ALA A 14 47.37 27.79 40.10
C ALA A 14 46.25 28.84 39.97
N ALA A 15 46.30 29.90 40.78
CA ALA A 15 45.33 30.99 40.72
C ALA A 15 45.38 31.73 39.37
N LYS A 16 46.58 31.91 38.79
CA LYS A 16 46.73 32.49 37.45
C LYS A 16 46.00 31.66 36.37
N ILE A 17 46.23 30.36 36.35
CA ILE A 17 45.60 29.44 35.39
C ILE A 17 44.08 29.42 35.57
N ALA A 18 43.60 29.44 36.81
CA ALA A 18 42.18 29.52 37.11
C ALA A 18 41.55 30.85 36.63
N VAL A 19 42.22 31.99 36.82
CA VAL A 19 41.79 33.30 36.27
C VAL A 19 41.72 33.26 34.74
N GLU A 20 42.72 32.69 34.08
CA GLU A 20 42.73 32.55 32.61
C GLU A 20 41.58 31.65 32.13
N ASN A 21 41.31 30.53 32.81
CA ASN A 21 40.21 29.62 32.46
C ASN A 21 38.83 30.28 32.63
N VAL A 22 38.58 30.95 33.75
CA VAL A 22 37.34 31.69 33.99
C VAL A 22 37.17 32.82 32.96
N SER A 23 38.25 33.54 32.64
CA SER A 23 38.21 34.58 31.60
C SER A 23 37.87 34.00 30.22
N ASN A 24 38.38 32.81 29.90
CA ASN A 24 38.04 32.11 28.67
C ASN A 24 36.59 31.60 28.66
N ASN A 25 36.05 31.14 29.80
CA ASN A 25 34.65 30.76 29.92
C ASN A 25 33.73 31.97 29.66
N ILE A 26 33.98 33.10 30.33
CA ILE A 26 33.21 34.34 30.15
C ILE A 26 33.28 34.82 28.69
N ALA A 27 34.48 34.79 28.08
CA ALA A 27 34.65 35.22 26.69
C ALA A 27 33.86 34.34 25.69
N ASN A 28 33.70 33.05 25.99
CA ASN A 28 33.04 32.09 25.11
C ASN A 28 31.60 31.73 25.53
N GLU A 29 31.03 32.40 26.52
CA GLU A 29 29.66 32.14 27.01
C GLU A 29 28.62 32.12 25.88
N ASN A 30 28.75 33.05 24.93
CA ASN A 30 27.83 33.19 23.80
C ASN A 30 28.25 32.38 22.56
N THR A 31 29.30 31.56 22.65
CA THR A 31 29.73 30.70 21.53
C THR A 31 28.85 29.44 21.52
N PRO A 32 28.12 29.16 20.42
CA PRO A 32 27.30 27.95 20.32
C PRO A 32 28.11 26.68 20.57
N GLY A 33 27.55 25.74 21.33
CA GLY A 33 28.20 24.47 21.65
C GLY A 33 29.29 24.53 22.72
N TYR A 34 29.77 25.71 23.12
CA TYR A 34 30.81 25.84 24.15
C TYR A 34 30.32 25.31 25.50
N LYS A 35 31.14 24.47 26.12
CA LYS A 35 30.85 23.88 27.44
C LYS A 35 31.77 24.48 28.49
N LYS A 36 31.22 24.71 29.69
CA LYS A 36 31.96 25.23 30.84
C LYS A 36 33.16 24.34 31.15
N ARG A 37 34.32 24.97 31.35
CA ARG A 37 35.58 24.29 31.67
C ARG A 37 35.95 24.56 33.12
N VAL A 38 36.46 23.55 33.81
CA VAL A 38 36.92 23.66 35.20
C VAL A 38 38.35 23.16 35.31
N VAL A 39 39.20 23.96 35.92
CA VAL A 39 40.58 23.59 36.24
C VAL A 39 40.61 22.76 37.52
N GLN A 40 41.10 21.53 37.45
CA GLN A 40 41.33 20.74 38.64
C GLN A 40 42.58 21.23 39.39
N LEU A 41 42.43 21.47 40.69
CA LEU A 41 43.55 21.81 41.58
C LEU A 41 43.87 20.60 42.47
N SER A 42 45.10 20.09 42.40
CA SER A 42 45.58 19.00 43.27
C SER A 42 46.67 19.46 44.23
N GLU A 43 46.75 18.83 45.39
CA GLU A 43 47.85 19.05 46.33
C GLU A 43 49.15 18.50 45.75
N LEU A 44 50.23 19.27 45.85
CA LEU A 44 51.55 18.78 45.48
C LEU A 44 52.02 17.75 46.51
N THR A 45 52.15 16.47 46.12
CA THR A 45 52.61 15.42 47.02
C THR A 45 54.14 15.33 47.05
N LEU A 46 54.74 15.46 48.24
CA LEU A 46 56.14 15.11 48.50
C LEU A 46 56.14 13.78 49.25
N GLY A 47 56.96 12.82 48.82
CA GLY A 47 56.96 11.41 49.24
C GLY A 47 57.32 11.10 50.70
N ASP A 48 57.05 11.98 51.66
CA ASP A 48 57.21 11.76 53.10
C ASP A 48 55.95 12.19 53.87
N SER A 49 55.20 11.21 54.40
CA SER A 49 53.87 11.35 55.03
C SER A 49 53.86 12.12 56.37
N ARG A 50 54.97 12.75 56.76
CA ARG A 50 55.11 13.53 58.01
C ARG A 50 54.91 15.03 57.83
N PHE A 51 54.77 15.50 56.59
CA PHE A 51 54.65 16.92 56.27
C PHE A 51 53.44 17.18 55.37
N THR A 52 52.46 17.92 55.90
CA THR A 52 51.30 18.43 55.13
C THR A 52 51.58 19.85 54.62
N GLY A 53 51.01 20.24 53.48
CA GLY A 53 51.08 21.61 52.96
C GLY A 53 52.29 21.92 52.08
N SER A 54 52.43 21.21 50.95
CA SER A 54 53.51 21.46 49.96
C SER A 54 53.07 22.33 48.78
N GLY A 55 51.86 22.89 48.84
CA GLY A 55 51.31 23.75 47.79
C GLY A 55 50.29 23.05 46.92
N VAL A 56 49.87 23.70 45.85
CA VAL A 56 48.84 23.23 44.91
C VAL A 56 49.34 23.35 43.50
N ARG A 57 48.98 22.42 42.61
CA ARG A 57 49.17 22.62 41.17
C ARG A 57 47.81 22.65 40.47
N ALA A 58 47.77 23.39 39.38
CA ALA A 58 46.71 23.21 38.38
C ALA A 58 47.08 21.98 37.55
N ASP A 59 46.18 21.02 37.47
CA ASP A 59 46.24 19.90 36.53
C ASP A 59 45.61 20.35 35.19
N ASN A 60 44.84 19.47 34.56
CA ASN A 60 44.17 19.78 33.30
C ASN A 60 42.82 20.49 33.53
N ALA A 61 42.40 21.27 32.54
CA ALA A 61 41.04 21.76 32.45
C ALA A 61 40.18 20.70 31.77
N TYR A 62 39.09 20.30 32.42
CA TYR A 62 38.12 19.37 31.86
C TYR A 62 36.79 20.08 31.60
N ARG A 63 36.01 19.52 30.68
CA ARG A 63 34.70 20.00 30.29
C ARG A 63 33.61 19.47 31.22
N ILE A 64 32.67 20.31 31.64
CA ILE A 64 31.47 19.85 32.32
C ILE A 64 30.46 19.36 31.27
N THR A 65 30.18 18.07 31.26
CA THR A 65 29.18 17.46 30.38
C THR A 65 28.58 16.21 31.01
N SER A 66 27.41 15.79 30.51
CA SER A 66 26.74 14.54 30.85
C SER A 66 26.37 13.83 29.55
N GLU A 67 27.07 12.75 29.23
CA GLU A 67 26.85 11.97 28.01
C GLU A 67 25.44 11.37 27.97
N TYR A 68 24.94 10.89 29.12
CA TYR A 68 23.60 10.33 29.23
C TYR A 68 22.52 11.35 28.86
N MET A 69 22.61 12.58 29.38
CA MET A 69 21.64 13.63 29.06
C MET A 69 21.77 14.07 27.60
N PHE A 70 22.99 14.19 27.09
CA PHE A 70 23.23 14.56 25.70
C PHE A 70 22.66 13.54 24.71
N ASN A 71 22.89 12.24 24.95
CA ASN A 71 22.32 11.17 24.13
C ASN A 71 20.78 11.16 24.19
N ASN A 72 20.19 11.41 25.36
CA ASN A 72 18.73 11.55 25.48
C ASN A 72 18.21 12.77 24.72
N ILE A 73 18.90 13.91 24.77
CA ILE A 73 18.55 15.10 24.00
C ILE A 73 18.58 14.79 22.51
N MET A 74 19.65 14.18 21.99
CA MET A 74 19.72 13.77 20.58
C MET A 74 18.54 12.89 20.17
N LYS A 75 18.24 11.86 20.97
CA LYS A 75 17.14 10.94 20.69
C LYS A 75 15.78 11.66 20.64
N GLU A 76 15.50 12.51 21.61
CA GLU A 76 14.24 13.26 21.64
C GLU A 76 14.21 14.38 20.59
N ASN A 77 15.35 14.95 20.22
CA ASN A 77 15.49 15.92 19.13
C ASN A 77 15.20 15.27 17.77
N THR A 78 15.70 14.05 17.55
CA THR A 78 15.45 13.29 16.32
C THR A 78 13.94 13.08 16.08
N LYS A 79 13.20 12.74 17.14
CA LYS A 79 11.73 12.64 17.08
C LYS A 79 11.05 13.97 16.85
N ASN A 80 11.57 15.05 17.45
CA ASN A 80 11.03 16.39 17.25
C ASN A 80 11.15 16.80 15.77
N SER A 81 12.31 16.57 15.17
CA SER A 81 12.58 16.84 13.76
C SER A 81 11.71 15.99 12.83
N TYR A 82 11.39 14.75 13.21
CA TYR A 82 10.43 13.92 12.47
C TYR A 82 9.03 14.58 12.43
N TYR A 83 8.46 14.94 13.59
CA TYR A 83 7.12 15.56 13.63
C TYR A 83 7.10 16.95 13.00
N ASP A 84 8.21 17.69 13.08
CA ASP A 84 8.37 18.97 12.39
C ASP A 84 8.26 18.82 10.87
N GLU A 85 8.97 17.84 10.29
CA GLU A 85 8.94 17.59 8.85
C GLU A 85 7.57 17.06 8.40
N ILE A 86 6.97 16.09 9.10
CA ILE A 86 5.63 15.59 8.76
C ILE A 86 4.59 16.72 8.83
N SER A 87 4.62 17.55 9.89
CA SER A 87 3.71 18.70 10.00
C SER A 87 3.93 19.69 8.84
N SER A 88 5.17 19.87 8.38
CA SER A 88 5.44 20.70 7.20
C SER A 88 4.87 20.09 5.92
N ILE A 89 5.06 18.79 5.69
CA ILE A 89 4.57 18.08 4.49
C ILE A 89 3.03 18.17 4.44
N VAL A 90 2.35 17.74 5.50
CA VAL A 90 0.89 17.78 5.59
C VAL A 90 0.38 19.22 5.55
N GLY A 91 1.10 20.17 6.14
CA GLY A 91 0.74 21.59 6.12
C GLY A 91 0.85 22.25 4.74
N ASN A 92 1.77 21.78 3.91
CA ASN A 92 1.87 22.23 2.52
C ASN A 92 0.71 21.68 1.70
N VAL A 93 0.36 20.41 1.88
CA VAL A 93 -0.83 19.82 1.23
C VAL A 93 -2.11 20.51 1.71
N GLU A 94 -2.31 20.71 3.03
CA GLU A 94 -3.50 21.39 3.57
C GLU A 94 -3.72 22.77 2.92
N GLN A 95 -2.64 23.52 2.66
CA GLN A 95 -2.75 24.82 2.00
C GLN A 95 -3.30 24.75 0.58
N MET A 96 -3.02 23.66 -0.15
CA MET A 96 -3.53 23.42 -1.50
C MET A 96 -5.04 23.16 -1.50
N PHE A 97 -5.55 22.52 -0.44
CA PHE A 97 -6.98 22.23 -0.26
C PHE A 97 -7.77 23.35 0.44
N LYS A 98 -7.17 24.54 0.64
CA LYS A 98 -7.88 25.68 1.23
C LYS A 98 -8.81 26.33 0.22
N GLU A 99 -10.10 26.19 0.49
CA GLU A 99 -11.16 26.81 -0.29
C GLU A 99 -11.63 28.13 0.33
N THR A 100 -12.30 28.94 -0.48
CA THR A 100 -12.98 30.17 -0.08
C THR A 100 -14.48 30.05 -0.33
N ASP A 101 -15.27 31.00 0.16
CA ASP A 101 -16.72 31.03 -0.07
C ASP A 101 -17.10 31.10 -1.56
N THR A 102 -16.18 31.47 -2.45
CA THR A 102 -16.46 31.67 -3.89
C THR A 102 -15.55 30.90 -4.84
N SER A 103 -14.54 30.19 -4.33
CA SER A 103 -13.50 29.50 -5.12
C SER A 103 -13.05 28.24 -4.41
N GLY A 104 -12.86 27.16 -5.16
CA GLY A 104 -12.51 25.84 -4.65
C GLY A 104 -13.23 24.75 -5.45
N PHE A 105 -12.74 23.53 -5.38
CA PHE A 105 -13.33 22.37 -6.06
C PHE A 105 -14.78 22.14 -5.63
N SER A 106 -15.13 22.29 -4.35
CA SER A 106 -16.51 22.18 -3.88
C SER A 106 -17.46 23.18 -4.57
N ASN A 107 -16.97 24.38 -4.86
CA ASN A 107 -17.73 25.40 -5.59
C ASN A 107 -17.85 25.06 -7.08
N ASP A 108 -16.80 24.52 -7.68
CA ASP A 108 -16.81 24.09 -9.09
C ASP A 108 -17.74 22.90 -9.31
N LEU A 109 -17.77 21.94 -8.38
CA LEU A 109 -18.72 20.84 -8.36
C LEU A 109 -20.17 21.34 -8.27
N ASN A 110 -20.45 22.30 -7.39
CA ASN A 110 -21.78 22.91 -7.29
C ASN A 110 -22.17 23.69 -8.57
N ARG A 111 -21.21 24.38 -9.22
CA ARG A 111 -21.45 25.06 -10.50
C ARG A 111 -21.77 24.06 -11.62
N PHE A 112 -21.08 22.93 -11.67
CA PHE A 112 -21.36 21.85 -12.60
C PHE A 112 -22.80 21.34 -12.41
N PHE A 113 -23.20 21.01 -11.18
CA PHE A 113 -24.57 20.57 -10.90
C PHE A 113 -25.63 21.62 -11.24
N GLN A 114 -25.37 22.90 -10.98
CA GLN A 114 -26.27 23.97 -11.41
C GLN A 114 -26.35 24.09 -12.94
N ALA A 115 -25.25 23.87 -13.66
CA ALA A 115 -25.25 23.88 -15.11
C ALA A 115 -26.07 22.71 -15.68
N VAL A 116 -25.97 21.53 -15.08
CA VAL A 116 -26.83 20.37 -15.39
C VAL A 116 -28.29 20.72 -15.19
N GLU A 117 -28.66 21.29 -14.04
CA GLU A 117 -30.06 21.62 -13.75
C GLU A 117 -30.62 22.68 -14.72
N ASN A 118 -29.81 23.70 -15.06
CA ASN A 118 -30.19 24.68 -16.06
C ASN A 118 -30.42 24.04 -17.44
N LEU A 119 -29.55 23.12 -17.86
CA LEU A 119 -29.71 22.40 -19.12
C LEU A 119 -30.94 21.48 -19.09
N ARG A 120 -31.20 20.79 -17.97
CA ARG A 120 -32.39 19.94 -17.77
C ARG A 120 -33.70 20.72 -17.93
N THR A 121 -33.76 21.97 -17.47
CA THR A 121 -34.97 22.80 -17.65
C THR A 121 -35.21 23.21 -19.10
N THR A 122 -34.17 23.28 -19.94
CA THR A 122 -34.29 23.62 -21.36
C THR A 122 -33.18 22.93 -22.18
N PRO A 123 -33.36 21.63 -22.52
CA PRO A 123 -32.30 20.82 -23.17
C PRO A 123 -31.88 21.31 -24.56
N SER A 124 -32.77 22.05 -25.24
CA SER A 124 -32.51 22.60 -26.59
C SER A 124 -31.71 23.91 -26.58
N SER A 125 -31.35 24.45 -25.41
CA SER A 125 -30.63 25.71 -25.30
C SER A 125 -29.12 25.53 -25.50
N GLU A 126 -28.60 26.04 -26.62
CA GLU A 126 -27.16 26.01 -26.93
C GLU A 126 -26.30 26.74 -25.88
N LEU A 127 -26.86 27.79 -25.27
CA LEU A 127 -26.18 28.54 -24.20
C LEU A 127 -25.95 27.66 -22.97
N TYR A 128 -26.93 26.83 -22.59
CA TYR A 128 -26.80 25.95 -21.43
C TYR A 128 -25.90 24.77 -21.73
N LYS A 129 -25.91 24.23 -22.96
CA LYS A 129 -24.92 23.24 -23.41
C LYS A 129 -23.50 23.79 -23.32
N THR A 130 -23.27 25.00 -23.83
CA THR A 130 -21.95 25.68 -23.74
C THR A 130 -21.52 25.90 -22.29
N THR A 131 -22.47 26.27 -21.41
CA THR A 131 -22.20 26.48 -19.98
C THR A 131 -21.77 25.17 -19.32
N LEU A 132 -22.52 24.08 -19.55
CA LEU A 132 -22.20 22.76 -19.02
C LEU A 132 -20.83 22.27 -19.47
N LYS A 133 -20.50 22.42 -20.77
CA LYS A 133 -19.19 22.08 -21.33
C LYS A 133 -18.06 22.79 -20.59
N THR A 134 -18.20 24.10 -20.43
CA THR A 134 -17.20 24.93 -19.74
C THR A 134 -17.07 24.52 -18.26
N THR A 135 -18.18 24.30 -17.55
CA THR A 135 -18.13 23.92 -16.13
C THR A 135 -17.62 22.50 -15.90
N GLY A 136 -17.90 21.56 -16.80
CA GLY A 136 -17.38 20.19 -16.74
C GLY A 136 -15.88 20.13 -16.98
N SER A 137 -15.40 20.86 -17.99
CA SER A 137 -13.96 21.02 -18.28
C SER A 137 -13.21 21.65 -17.09
N ASN A 138 -13.73 22.77 -16.55
CA ASN A 138 -13.15 23.41 -15.36
C ASN A 138 -13.14 22.49 -14.12
N LEU A 139 -14.11 21.60 -13.97
CA LEU A 139 -14.15 20.65 -12.83
C LEU A 139 -12.99 19.66 -12.90
N VAL A 140 -12.74 19.10 -14.09
CA VAL A 140 -11.60 18.21 -14.35
C VAL A 140 -10.28 18.94 -14.16
N ASP A 141 -10.15 20.13 -14.74
CA ASP A 141 -8.95 20.97 -14.57
C ASP A 141 -8.67 21.27 -13.10
N SER A 142 -9.69 21.63 -12.31
CA SER A 142 -9.55 21.90 -10.88
C SER A 142 -9.05 20.67 -10.12
N LEU A 143 -9.54 19.46 -10.44
CA LEU A 143 -9.10 18.22 -9.81
C LEU A 143 -7.66 17.85 -10.21
N GLN A 144 -7.33 17.97 -11.51
CA GLN A 144 -5.98 17.74 -12.03
C GLN A 144 -4.96 18.70 -11.43
N ASN A 145 -5.29 19.98 -11.30
CA ASN A 145 -4.42 20.95 -10.64
C ASN A 145 -4.16 20.57 -9.16
N LEU A 146 -5.16 20.10 -8.42
CA LEU A 146 -4.94 19.63 -7.04
C LEU A 146 -3.97 18.45 -7.01
N TYR A 147 -4.15 17.49 -7.91
CA TYR A 147 -3.29 16.31 -8.02
C TYR A 147 -1.85 16.69 -8.39
N GLU A 148 -1.66 17.48 -9.45
CA GLU A 148 -0.34 17.95 -9.89
C GLU A 148 0.41 18.72 -8.79
N ASN A 149 -0.30 19.51 -7.98
CA ASN A 149 0.30 20.22 -6.85
C ASN A 149 0.81 19.25 -5.76
N ILE A 150 0.11 18.14 -5.51
CA ILE A 150 0.55 17.10 -4.59
C ILE A 150 1.80 16.40 -5.14
N GLU A 151 1.84 16.09 -6.44
CA GLU A 151 3.03 15.50 -7.08
C GLU A 151 4.23 16.44 -7.06
N GLN A 152 4.00 17.74 -7.24
CA GLN A 152 5.06 18.73 -7.06
C GLN A 152 5.58 18.73 -5.61
N GLN A 153 4.71 18.57 -4.62
CA GLN A 153 5.12 18.45 -3.21
C GLN A 153 5.91 17.16 -2.95
N GLU A 154 5.55 16.05 -3.59
CA GLU A 154 6.29 14.79 -3.59
C GLU A 154 7.70 14.99 -4.16
N SER A 155 7.81 15.58 -5.36
CA SER A 155 9.09 15.90 -6.00
C SER A 155 9.95 16.86 -5.18
N ILE A 156 9.36 17.88 -4.55
CA ILE A 156 10.08 18.78 -3.63
C ILE A 156 10.62 17.98 -2.42
N THR A 157 9.82 17.07 -1.87
CA THR A 157 10.22 16.23 -0.73
C THR A 157 11.37 15.31 -1.11
N TYR A 158 11.35 14.77 -2.33
CA TYR A 158 12.44 13.97 -2.89
C TYR A 158 13.75 14.76 -3.03
N ASN A 159 13.71 15.92 -3.67
CA ASN A 159 14.91 16.76 -3.82
C ASN A 159 15.49 17.17 -2.45
N ARG A 160 14.62 17.47 -1.48
CA ARG A 160 15.04 17.74 -0.09
C ARG A 160 15.67 16.52 0.59
N LEU A 161 15.17 15.32 0.32
CA LEU A 161 15.78 14.08 0.80
C LEU A 161 17.18 13.91 0.22
N GLU A 162 17.37 14.15 -1.07
CA GLU A 162 18.70 14.10 -1.71
C GLU A 162 19.67 15.11 -1.06
N ASP A 163 19.25 16.37 -0.89
CA ASP A 163 20.03 17.42 -0.24
C ASP A 163 20.39 17.04 1.21
N ASN A 164 19.43 16.49 1.97
CA ASN A 164 19.65 16.06 3.35
C ASN A 164 20.63 14.88 3.44
N VAL A 165 20.59 13.93 2.48
CA VAL A 165 21.57 12.82 2.41
C VAL A 165 22.96 13.35 2.10
N GLN A 166 23.09 14.34 1.21
CA GLN A 166 24.36 15.02 0.97
C GLN A 166 24.87 15.74 2.24
N GLU A 167 23.98 16.40 2.99
CA GLU A 167 24.32 17.04 4.26
C GLU A 167 24.78 16.01 5.31
N ILE A 168 24.12 14.86 5.42
CA ILE A 168 24.57 13.75 6.27
C ILE A 168 25.99 13.34 5.91
N ASN A 169 26.27 13.10 4.62
CA ASN A 169 27.60 12.69 4.17
C ASN A 169 28.66 13.78 4.43
N ALA A 170 28.30 15.07 4.30
CA ALA A 170 29.17 16.18 4.66
C ALA A 170 29.50 16.21 6.16
N ILE A 171 28.49 16.06 7.03
CA ILE A 171 28.69 16.02 8.48
C ILE A 171 29.53 14.80 8.90
N LEU A 172 29.31 13.64 8.29
CA LEU A 172 30.10 12.44 8.53
C LEU A 172 31.57 12.65 8.14
N ASN A 173 31.84 13.33 7.02
CA ASN A 173 33.18 13.71 6.60
C ASN A 173 33.85 14.65 7.61
N ASP A 174 33.15 15.70 8.05
CA ASP A 174 33.63 16.64 9.07
C ASP A 174 33.96 15.94 10.40
N ILE A 175 33.12 14.97 10.83
CA ILE A 175 33.37 14.15 12.01
C ILE A 175 34.64 13.29 11.84
N GLY A 176 34.84 12.67 10.68
CA GLY A 176 36.05 11.88 10.42
C GLY A 176 37.33 12.70 10.34
N GLU A 177 37.29 13.90 9.74
CA GLU A 177 38.41 14.85 9.76
C GLU A 177 38.75 15.28 11.19
N LEU A 178 37.72 15.60 11.98
CA LEU A 178 37.90 16.01 13.37
C LEU A 178 38.48 14.87 14.23
N ASN A 179 38.00 13.65 14.03
CA ASN A 179 38.55 12.46 14.68
C ASN A 179 40.01 12.18 14.26
N GLN A 180 40.39 12.46 13.00
CA GLN A 180 41.79 12.40 12.58
C GLN A 180 42.65 13.43 13.33
N GLN A 181 42.17 14.67 13.48
CA GLN A 181 42.87 15.71 14.24
C GLN A 181 43.06 15.31 15.71
N MET A 182 42.03 14.71 16.31
CA MET A 182 42.07 14.18 17.68
C MET A 182 43.05 13.00 17.82
N GLY A 183 43.24 12.18 16.79
CA GLY A 183 44.22 11.09 16.79
C GLY A 183 45.67 11.54 16.59
N LEU A 184 45.91 12.66 15.89
CA LEU A 184 47.25 13.20 15.62
C LEU A 184 47.80 14.03 16.79
N SER A 185 46.94 14.77 17.49
CA SER A 185 47.29 15.41 18.75
C SER A 185 47.18 14.36 19.84
N ASN A 186 48.29 13.92 20.45
CA ASN A 186 48.30 12.95 21.57
C ASN A 186 47.42 13.35 22.79
N ASN A 187 46.69 14.47 22.73
CA ASN A 187 45.54 14.82 23.56
C ASN A 187 44.50 15.53 22.68
N SER A 188 43.25 15.06 22.70
CA SER A 188 42.09 15.77 22.14
C SER A 188 41.90 17.10 22.87
N THR A 189 41.96 18.21 22.16
CA THR A 189 41.62 19.53 22.72
C THR A 189 40.12 19.58 23.01
N ASN A 190 39.71 20.17 24.15
CA ASN A 190 38.30 20.32 24.50
C ASN A 190 37.47 21.02 23.39
N ASP A 191 38.09 21.93 22.62
CA ASP A 191 37.43 22.60 21.49
C ASP A 191 36.98 21.63 20.39
N LEU A 192 37.78 20.59 20.10
CA LEU A 192 37.43 19.57 19.10
C LEU A 192 36.26 18.71 19.59
N LEU A 193 36.22 18.39 20.88
CA LEU A 193 35.09 17.67 21.47
C LEU A 193 33.80 18.51 21.43
N ASP A 194 33.89 19.82 21.67
CA ASP A 194 32.73 20.72 21.57
C ASP A 194 32.21 20.78 20.13
N LYS A 195 33.11 20.85 19.14
CA LYS A 195 32.72 20.84 17.72
C LYS A 195 32.15 19.49 17.28
N ARG A 196 32.66 18.36 17.78
CA ARG A 196 32.09 17.03 17.51
C ARG A 196 30.67 16.92 18.04
N ASP A 197 30.44 17.32 19.29
CA ASP A 197 29.11 17.26 19.90
C ASP A 197 28.13 18.17 19.15
N GLN A 198 28.59 19.30 18.61
CA GLN A 198 27.76 20.15 17.74
C GLN A 198 27.36 19.41 16.45
N LEU A 199 28.32 18.79 15.75
CA LEU A 199 28.06 18.03 14.53
C LEU A 199 27.15 16.81 14.79
N GLU A 200 27.34 16.11 15.92
CA GLU A 200 26.47 15.02 16.34
C GLU A 200 25.04 15.51 16.62
N LYS A 201 24.88 16.70 17.23
CA LYS A 201 23.56 17.31 17.43
C LYS A 201 22.90 17.69 16.10
N GLU A 202 23.64 18.31 15.18
CA GLU A 202 23.16 18.65 13.84
C GLU A 202 22.72 17.39 13.08
N LEU A 203 23.55 16.33 13.10
CA LEU A 203 23.23 15.05 12.49
C LEU A 203 21.98 14.38 13.10
N SER A 204 21.79 14.49 14.42
CA SER A 204 20.60 13.95 15.10
C SER A 204 19.29 14.61 14.67
N ALA A 205 19.31 15.82 14.09
CA ALA A 205 18.10 16.40 13.53
C ALA A 205 17.71 15.68 12.22
N LEU A 206 18.70 15.31 11.42
CA LEU A 206 18.50 14.66 10.12
C LEU A 206 18.12 13.17 10.28
N VAL A 207 18.86 12.43 11.12
CA VAL A 207 18.75 10.98 11.20
C VAL A 207 19.00 10.45 12.62
N ASP A 208 18.38 9.32 12.96
CA ASP A 208 18.64 8.59 14.21
C ASP A 208 20.07 8.04 14.25
N ILE A 209 20.84 8.53 15.23
CA ILE A 209 22.24 8.14 15.43
C ILE A 209 22.48 7.51 16.81
N ASP A 210 23.29 6.46 16.82
CA ASP A 210 23.82 5.82 18.03
C ASP A 210 25.34 5.99 18.05
N VAL A 211 25.85 6.60 19.12
CA VAL A 211 27.26 6.97 19.25
C VAL A 211 27.87 6.24 20.45
N ASP A 212 28.83 5.36 20.17
CA ASP A 212 29.67 4.73 21.17
C ASP A 212 31.02 5.48 21.25
N ARG A 213 31.30 6.01 22.44
CA ARG A 213 32.50 6.81 22.75
C ARG A 213 33.50 6.04 23.62
N THR A 214 33.49 4.70 23.56
CA THR A 214 34.40 3.86 24.34
C THR A 214 35.87 4.17 24.02
N ASP A 215 36.69 4.24 25.08
CA ASP A 215 38.08 4.71 25.06
C ASP A 215 38.93 3.96 24.00
N GLY A 216 39.22 4.64 22.88
CA GLY A 216 40.06 4.13 21.79
C GLY A 216 39.35 3.69 20.50
N ASP A 217 38.01 3.59 20.46
CA ASP A 217 37.25 3.24 19.25
C ASP A 217 35.94 4.05 19.20
N TYR A 218 35.96 5.20 18.51
CA TYR A 218 34.73 5.94 18.21
C TYR A 218 33.94 5.20 17.14
N GLN A 219 32.69 4.88 17.46
CA GLN A 219 31.75 4.26 16.54
C GLN A 219 30.47 5.09 16.47
N LEU A 220 30.07 5.47 15.26
CA LEU A 220 28.78 6.08 14.98
C LEU A 220 27.97 5.15 14.08
N LYS A 221 26.74 4.87 14.48
CA LYS A 221 25.77 4.10 13.71
C LYS A 221 24.59 4.97 13.31
N ILE A 222 24.09 4.75 12.11
CA ILE A 222 22.86 5.35 11.56
C ILE A 222 21.89 4.19 11.32
N GLY A 223 20.70 4.23 11.92
CA GLY A 223 19.71 3.16 11.74
C GLY A 223 20.24 1.74 12.05
N GLY A 224 21.17 1.63 13.01
CA GLY A 224 21.86 0.37 13.35
C GLY A 224 23.05 -0.01 12.45
N ALA A 225 23.20 0.60 11.27
CA ALA A 225 24.33 0.40 10.37
C ALA A 225 25.53 1.27 10.80
N ILE A 226 26.75 0.72 10.73
CA ILE A 226 27.96 1.45 11.10
C ILE A 226 28.28 2.46 9.99
N ALA A 227 28.25 3.76 10.31
CA ALA A 227 28.58 4.85 9.40
C ALA A 227 30.03 5.35 9.62
N VAL A 228 30.49 5.42 10.86
CA VAL A 228 31.88 5.76 11.19
C VAL A 228 32.49 4.68 12.09
N ARG A 229 33.70 4.23 11.74
CA ARG A 229 34.47 3.26 12.55
C ARG A 229 35.94 3.62 12.62
N TYR A 230 36.61 3.23 13.71
CA TYR A 230 38.06 3.42 13.90
C TYR A 230 38.51 4.88 13.72
N ASN A 231 37.69 5.82 14.18
CA ASN A 231 37.90 7.27 14.09
C ASN A 231 37.93 7.86 12.67
N THR A 232 38.30 7.11 11.63
CA THR A 232 38.61 7.68 10.30
C THR A 232 37.98 6.94 9.12
N ASN A 233 37.39 5.76 9.33
CA ASN A 233 36.68 5.05 8.27
C ASN A 233 35.24 5.55 8.22
N ILE A 234 34.98 6.47 7.29
CA ILE A 234 33.65 6.99 6.98
C ILE A 234 33.04 6.14 5.87
N ARG A 235 31.75 5.88 5.99
CA ARG A 235 30.95 5.12 5.04
C ARG A 235 29.84 6.04 4.57
N GLU A 236 29.76 6.22 3.26
CA GLU A 236 28.75 7.06 2.64
C GLU A 236 27.38 6.39 2.72
N VAL A 237 26.37 7.21 2.95
CA VAL A 237 24.97 6.84 2.88
C VAL A 237 24.48 7.17 1.48
N ASN A 238 23.92 6.16 0.80
CA ASN A 238 23.36 6.30 -0.54
C ASN A 238 21.84 6.29 -0.47
N LEU A 239 21.22 7.08 -1.35
CA LEU A 239 19.79 7.01 -1.64
C LEU A 239 19.57 5.97 -2.75
N VAL A 240 18.62 5.06 -2.55
CA VAL A 240 18.25 4.03 -3.54
C VAL A 240 16.74 4.09 -3.76
N GLU A 241 16.36 4.00 -5.03
CA GLU A 241 14.99 3.85 -5.49
C GLU A 241 14.84 2.48 -6.15
N ASP A 242 13.94 1.67 -5.61
CA ASP A 242 13.50 0.42 -6.24
C ASP A 242 12.02 0.58 -6.59
N ASN A 243 11.70 0.60 -7.87
CA ASN A 243 10.32 0.68 -8.35
C ASN A 243 9.88 -0.71 -8.84
N THR A 244 8.69 -1.15 -8.44
CA THR A 244 8.08 -2.39 -8.95
C THR A 244 7.03 -2.04 -9.99
N THR A 245 6.97 -2.83 -11.06
CA THR A 245 5.90 -2.74 -12.06
C THR A 245 4.63 -3.38 -11.52
N GLN A 246 3.48 -2.79 -11.89
CA GLN A 246 2.19 -3.44 -11.64
C GLN A 246 2.02 -4.66 -12.54
N ILE A 247 1.54 -5.77 -11.96
CA ILE A 247 1.19 -7.01 -12.64
C ILE A 247 -0.20 -7.43 -12.16
N ASP A 248 -1.21 -7.31 -13.02
CA ASP A 248 -2.56 -7.78 -12.75
C ASP A 248 -2.75 -9.18 -13.32
N ARG A 249 -3.21 -10.10 -12.46
CA ARG A 249 -3.62 -11.45 -12.89
C ARG A 249 -5.13 -11.56 -12.83
N PHE A 250 -5.74 -11.98 -13.94
CA PHE A 250 -7.19 -12.25 -14.01
C PHE A 250 -7.42 -13.76 -14.03
N ALA A 251 -8.09 -14.28 -13.01
CA ALA A 251 -8.48 -15.69 -12.89
C ALA A 251 -9.90 -15.80 -12.30
N THR A 252 -10.60 -16.91 -12.52
CA THR A 252 -11.91 -17.17 -11.92
C THR A 252 -11.74 -17.84 -10.56
N GLU A 253 -12.65 -17.61 -9.61
CA GLU A 253 -12.62 -18.23 -8.28
C GLU A 253 -13.59 -19.41 -8.16
N ASP A 254 -13.26 -20.41 -7.33
CA ASP A 254 -14.21 -21.43 -6.91
C ASP A 254 -15.14 -20.91 -5.81
N ALA A 255 -16.20 -21.67 -5.49
CA ALA A 255 -17.17 -21.28 -4.44
C ALA A 255 -16.57 -21.24 -3.01
N ASN A 256 -15.28 -21.57 -2.84
CA ASN A 256 -14.53 -21.52 -1.59
C ASN A 256 -13.46 -20.42 -1.58
N GLY A 257 -13.38 -19.56 -2.60
CA GLY A 257 -12.40 -18.46 -2.69
C GLY A 257 -10.99 -18.92 -3.07
N THR A 258 -10.83 -20.09 -3.69
CA THR A 258 -9.56 -20.54 -4.25
C THR A 258 -9.53 -20.22 -5.74
N ALA A 259 -8.47 -19.55 -6.20
CA ALA A 259 -8.29 -19.23 -7.61
C ALA A 259 -8.32 -20.51 -8.47
N ILE A 260 -9.34 -20.61 -9.34
CA ILE A 260 -9.40 -21.60 -10.40
C ILE A 260 -8.48 -21.11 -11.50
N ASP A 261 -7.52 -21.94 -11.79
CA ASP A 261 -6.47 -21.79 -12.78
C ASP A 261 -7.02 -21.84 -14.23
N SER A 262 -8.24 -21.36 -14.50
CA SER A 262 -8.80 -21.26 -15.87
C SER A 262 -10.05 -20.38 -15.90
N ILE A 263 -9.98 -19.25 -16.61
CA ILE A 263 -11.13 -18.37 -16.92
C ILE A 263 -12.25 -19.14 -17.66
N ALA A 264 -11.93 -20.25 -18.32
CA ALA A 264 -12.86 -21.09 -19.09
C ALA A 264 -13.75 -22.03 -18.24
N ASN A 265 -13.38 -22.38 -17.01
CA ASN A 265 -14.12 -23.37 -16.22
C ASN A 265 -15.00 -22.69 -15.18
N GLY A 266 -16.20 -22.29 -15.58
CA GLY A 266 -17.29 -22.04 -14.64
C GLY A 266 -17.44 -23.23 -13.68
N ARG A 267 -17.24 -22.98 -12.38
CA ARG A 267 -17.53 -23.88 -11.24
C ARG A 267 -17.32 -25.37 -11.51
N THR A 268 -16.07 -25.82 -11.64
CA THR A 268 -15.79 -27.26 -11.53
C THR A 268 -15.67 -27.63 -10.05
N PHE A 269 -16.61 -28.42 -9.54
CA PHE A 269 -16.51 -28.98 -8.19
C PHE A 269 -15.43 -30.08 -8.15
N GLU A 270 -14.22 -29.76 -7.70
CA GLU A 270 -13.27 -30.78 -7.25
C GLU A 270 -13.68 -31.27 -5.85
N ILE A 271 -14.32 -32.43 -5.77
CA ILE A 271 -14.34 -33.19 -4.51
C ILE A 271 -13.00 -33.92 -4.41
N GLN A 272 -12.03 -33.28 -3.78
CA GLN A 272 -10.73 -33.90 -3.48
C GLN A 272 -10.92 -34.95 -2.38
N GLU A 273 -11.01 -36.22 -2.82
CA GLU A 273 -10.85 -37.47 -2.05
C GLU A 273 -11.27 -37.45 -0.56
N LEU A 274 -12.51 -37.89 -0.27
CA LEU A 274 -12.97 -38.16 1.10
C LEU A 274 -12.31 -39.44 1.66
N VAL A 275 -11.12 -39.32 2.28
CA VAL A 275 -10.48 -40.42 3.03
C VAL A 275 -10.96 -40.41 4.48
N LEU A 276 -11.96 -41.23 4.80
CA LEU A 276 -12.38 -41.49 6.18
C LEU A 276 -11.53 -42.62 6.79
N THR A 277 -10.46 -42.28 7.50
CA THR A 277 -9.76 -43.24 8.37
C THR A 277 -10.51 -43.44 9.69
N GLY A 278 -11.00 -44.66 9.90
CA GLY A 278 -11.82 -45.02 11.05
C GLY A 278 -11.10 -44.92 12.39
N ALA A 279 -11.81 -44.40 13.40
CA ALA A 279 -11.54 -44.68 14.80
C ALA A 279 -12.86 -45.00 15.51
N SER A 280 -12.91 -46.21 16.05
CA SER A 280 -13.92 -46.68 16.99
C SER A 280 -14.10 -45.70 18.14
N ASN A 281 -15.36 -45.52 18.59
CA ASN A 281 -15.84 -44.89 19.82
C ASN A 281 -16.60 -43.57 19.61
N ASN A 282 -17.83 -43.65 19.08
CA ASN A 282 -19.01 -42.79 19.31
C ASN A 282 -18.89 -41.25 19.45
N ASN A 283 -17.80 -40.64 18.97
CA ASN A 283 -17.70 -39.20 18.73
C ASN A 283 -16.89 -39.01 17.45
N MET A 284 -17.57 -38.64 16.36
CA MET A 284 -16.91 -38.12 15.17
C MET A 284 -16.55 -36.65 15.45
N ILE A 285 -15.26 -36.36 15.54
CA ILE A 285 -14.74 -34.99 15.43
C ILE A 285 -14.53 -34.77 13.93
N LEU A 286 -15.30 -33.87 13.34
CA LEU A 286 -14.99 -33.26 12.06
C LEU A 286 -13.88 -32.23 12.32
N ASP A 287 -12.72 -32.39 11.71
CA ASP A 287 -11.69 -31.36 11.74
C ASP A 287 -12.06 -30.23 10.77
N SER A 288 -13.06 -29.44 11.16
CA SER A 288 -13.27 -28.02 10.80
C SER A 288 -14.66 -27.56 11.28
N GLY A 289 -14.78 -27.29 12.58
CA GLY A 289 -15.57 -26.17 13.12
C GLY A 289 -17.09 -26.04 12.93
N ILE A 290 -17.83 -26.89 12.20
CA ILE A 290 -19.28 -26.72 12.05
C ILE A 290 -20.05 -27.45 13.16
N THR A 291 -20.70 -26.70 14.03
CA THR A 291 -21.65 -27.22 15.04
C THR A 291 -23.07 -27.07 14.50
N PHE A 292 -23.74 -28.16 14.15
CA PHE A 292 -25.19 -28.12 13.85
C PHE A 292 -25.99 -28.26 15.14
N THR A 293 -26.68 -27.19 15.56
CA THR A 293 -27.73 -27.25 16.58
C THR A 293 -29.07 -27.56 15.90
N PRO A 294 -29.73 -28.70 16.20
CA PRO A 294 -30.98 -29.06 15.54
C PRO A 294 -32.16 -28.33 16.19
N ASN A 295 -32.79 -27.43 15.43
CA ASN A 295 -34.14 -26.94 15.75
C ASN A 295 -35.13 -27.45 14.70
N GLY A 296 -35.73 -28.60 15.02
CA GLY A 296 -37.02 -29.03 14.48
C GLY A 296 -37.04 -29.54 13.04
N GLU A 297 -37.10 -30.88 12.93
CA GLU A 297 -37.42 -31.69 11.76
C GLU A 297 -36.25 -32.05 10.80
N SER A 298 -35.95 -33.35 10.80
CA SER A 298 -34.98 -34.10 9.98
C SER A 298 -33.51 -34.05 10.42
N ALA A 299 -33.18 -34.85 11.43
CA ALA A 299 -31.80 -35.25 11.71
C ALA A 299 -31.47 -36.53 10.93
N ILE A 300 -30.40 -36.51 10.14
CA ILE A 300 -29.83 -37.67 9.47
C ILE A 300 -29.06 -38.48 10.52
N ALA A 301 -29.50 -39.71 10.81
CA ALA A 301 -28.76 -40.64 11.67
C ALA A 301 -27.88 -41.53 10.79
N LEU A 302 -26.59 -41.63 11.14
CA LEU A 302 -25.63 -42.53 10.50
C LEU A 302 -25.52 -43.77 11.38
N ASP A 303 -25.88 -44.95 10.87
CA ASP A 303 -25.66 -46.22 11.57
C ASP A 303 -24.54 -47.02 10.86
N TYR A 304 -23.70 -47.69 11.65
CA TYR A 304 -22.52 -48.39 11.14
C TYR A 304 -22.77 -49.89 11.15
N ASP A 305 -22.76 -50.53 9.97
CA ASP A 305 -22.87 -51.98 9.86
C ASP A 305 -21.49 -52.64 10.00
N GLU A 306 -21.27 -53.27 11.16
CA GLU A 306 -20.03 -53.96 11.51
C GLU A 306 -19.71 -55.17 10.60
N THR A 307 -20.68 -55.67 9.83
CA THR A 307 -20.52 -56.86 8.99
C THR A 307 -19.87 -56.54 7.63
N GLU A 308 -20.08 -55.34 7.11
CA GLU A 308 -19.56 -54.91 5.80
C GLU A 308 -18.53 -53.76 5.88
N GLY A 309 -18.31 -53.19 7.06
CA GLY A 309 -17.32 -52.13 7.27
C GLY A 309 -17.68 -50.82 6.57
N LYS A 310 -18.98 -50.51 6.43
CA LYS A 310 -19.49 -49.30 5.79
C LYS A 310 -20.51 -48.61 6.68
N VAL A 311 -20.52 -47.28 6.63
CA VAL A 311 -21.54 -46.43 7.25
C VAL A 311 -22.73 -46.36 6.32
N LEU A 312 -23.93 -46.69 6.81
CA LEU A 312 -25.18 -46.53 6.08
C LEU A 312 -25.94 -45.33 6.64
N ILE A 313 -26.46 -44.50 5.73
CA ILE A 313 -27.32 -43.36 6.04
C ILE A 313 -28.76 -43.81 5.79
N ASP A 314 -29.60 -43.90 6.83
CA ASP A 314 -31.01 -44.24 6.66
C ASP A 314 -31.91 -43.07 7.11
N GLY A 315 -32.79 -42.66 6.20
CA GLY A 315 -33.68 -41.50 6.35
C GLY A 315 -34.56 -41.36 5.13
N GLY A 316 -35.64 -42.15 5.08
CA GLY A 316 -36.57 -42.18 3.96
C GLY A 316 -37.31 -40.87 3.69
N ILE A 317 -37.06 -40.32 2.50
CA ILE A 317 -38.06 -39.74 1.59
C ILE A 317 -37.69 -40.31 0.21
N ASN A 318 -38.68 -40.89 -0.48
CA ASN A 318 -38.57 -41.74 -1.66
C ASN A 318 -37.62 -41.24 -2.76
N GLY A 319 -36.55 -42.01 -3.06
CA GLY A 319 -35.71 -41.83 -4.24
C GLY A 319 -34.26 -42.30 -4.01
N THR A 320 -33.93 -43.44 -4.61
CA THR A 320 -32.73 -44.27 -4.47
C THR A 320 -31.50 -43.81 -5.28
N GLU A 321 -30.36 -43.60 -4.58
CA GLU A 321 -29.00 -44.16 -4.86
C GLU A 321 -28.04 -43.35 -5.81
N PRO A 322 -26.76 -43.74 -6.02
CA PRO A 322 -25.57 -43.01 -5.57
C PRO A 322 -24.80 -42.31 -6.72
N PHE A 323 -24.11 -41.21 -6.43
CA PHE A 323 -23.30 -40.50 -7.44
C PHE A 323 -22.08 -41.31 -7.91
N LYS A 324 -22.01 -41.60 -9.21
CA LYS A 324 -20.77 -41.98 -9.90
C LYS A 324 -20.61 -41.11 -11.15
N ILE A 325 -19.55 -40.32 -11.19
CA ILE A 325 -19.11 -39.60 -12.38
C ILE A 325 -18.14 -40.52 -13.13
N THR A 326 -18.50 -40.95 -14.34
CA THR A 326 -17.56 -41.51 -15.31
C THR A 326 -17.30 -40.46 -16.38
N GLN A 327 -16.03 -40.31 -16.75
CA GLN A 327 -15.44 -39.38 -17.72
C GLN A 327 -16.40 -38.73 -18.74
N GLU A 328 -16.24 -37.41 -18.89
CA GLU A 328 -16.88 -36.49 -19.86
C GLU A 328 -18.38 -36.24 -19.66
N GLY A 329 -18.74 -35.12 -19.02
CA GLY A 329 -19.97 -34.33 -19.25
C GLY A 329 -21.36 -34.96 -19.10
N VAL A 330 -21.49 -36.27 -18.86
CA VAL A 330 -22.77 -36.98 -18.88
C VAL A 330 -23.16 -37.45 -17.48
N LEU A 331 -24.23 -36.88 -16.94
CA LEU A 331 -24.87 -37.37 -15.73
C LEU A 331 -25.73 -38.59 -16.09
N THR A 332 -25.38 -39.75 -15.54
CA THR A 332 -26.22 -40.95 -15.65
C THR A 332 -26.97 -41.18 -14.36
N PHE A 333 -28.30 -41.30 -14.42
CA PHE A 333 -29.13 -41.66 -13.27
C PHE A 333 -30.09 -42.79 -13.63
N GLU A 334 -30.27 -43.74 -12.70
CA GLU A 334 -31.22 -44.83 -12.85
C GLU A 334 -32.51 -44.48 -12.08
N VAL A 335 -33.61 -44.37 -12.81
CA VAL A 335 -34.94 -44.12 -12.23
C VAL A 335 -35.70 -45.43 -12.18
N THR A 336 -36.02 -45.91 -10.99
CA THR A 336 -36.83 -47.12 -10.78
C THR A 336 -38.20 -46.75 -10.22
N ALA A 337 -39.26 -47.24 -10.87
CA ALA A 337 -40.63 -47.01 -10.41
C ALA A 337 -40.92 -47.69 -9.08
N GLN A 338 -41.48 -46.96 -8.11
CA GLN A 338 -41.86 -47.52 -6.82
C GLN A 338 -43.30 -48.08 -6.84
N SER A 339 -44.15 -47.59 -7.74
CA SER A 339 -45.52 -48.05 -7.90
C SER A 339 -46.00 -48.01 -9.37
N ASN A 340 -46.97 -48.86 -9.73
CA ASN A 340 -47.54 -48.88 -11.08
C ASN A 340 -48.20 -47.54 -11.42
N GLY A 341 -47.76 -46.90 -12.51
CA GLY A 341 -48.28 -45.60 -12.96
C GLY A 341 -47.46 -44.39 -12.52
N ASP A 342 -46.29 -44.58 -11.89
CA ASP A 342 -45.34 -43.49 -11.65
C ASP A 342 -44.91 -42.84 -12.98
N SER A 343 -44.71 -41.53 -12.97
CA SER A 343 -44.38 -40.75 -14.17
C SER A 343 -43.13 -39.90 -13.92
N PHE A 344 -42.25 -39.81 -14.92
CA PHE A 344 -41.05 -38.98 -14.84
C PHE A 344 -40.96 -38.04 -16.04
N ASP A 345 -40.61 -36.78 -15.78
CA ASP A 345 -40.49 -35.73 -16.80
C ASP A 345 -39.05 -35.66 -17.32
N PHE A 346 -38.93 -35.46 -18.64
CA PHE A 346 -37.69 -35.40 -19.40
C PHE A 346 -37.66 -34.11 -20.23
N LYS A 347 -36.47 -33.55 -20.39
CA LYS A 347 -36.24 -32.35 -21.19
C LYS A 347 -35.73 -32.71 -22.59
N THR A 348 -35.92 -31.77 -23.51
CA THR A 348 -35.37 -31.88 -24.86
C THR A 348 -33.85 -32.14 -24.82
N GLY A 349 -33.36 -33.16 -25.51
CA GLY A 349 -31.95 -33.56 -25.54
C GLY A 349 -31.55 -34.67 -24.55
N ASP A 350 -32.41 -35.03 -23.58
CA ASP A 350 -32.16 -36.17 -22.69
C ASP A 350 -32.13 -37.47 -23.48
N THR A 351 -31.17 -38.36 -23.18
CA THR A 351 -31.06 -39.69 -23.80
C THR A 351 -31.39 -40.77 -22.77
N ILE A 352 -32.27 -41.70 -23.11
CA ILE A 352 -32.73 -42.76 -22.19
C ILE A 352 -32.43 -44.15 -22.75
N THR A 353 -32.20 -45.10 -21.85
CA THR A 353 -32.16 -46.54 -22.12
C THR A 353 -33.15 -47.22 -21.17
N ILE A 354 -34.16 -47.91 -21.73
CA ILE A 354 -35.22 -48.55 -20.95
C ILE A 354 -34.83 -50.01 -20.69
N THR A 355 -34.84 -50.44 -19.42
CA THR A 355 -34.65 -51.85 -19.06
C THR A 355 -35.91 -52.34 -18.36
N THR A 356 -36.68 -53.19 -19.03
CA THR A 356 -37.93 -53.75 -18.48
C THR A 356 -37.67 -55.11 -17.85
N ASP A 357 -38.46 -55.49 -16.83
CA ASP A 357 -38.52 -56.91 -16.46
C ASP A 357 -39.30 -57.69 -17.54
N ALA A 358 -39.05 -58.99 -17.64
CA ALA A 358 -39.09 -59.81 -18.86
C ALA A 358 -40.44 -60.04 -19.59
N ASP A 359 -41.46 -59.18 -19.47
CA ASP A 359 -42.79 -59.42 -20.07
C ASP A 359 -43.53 -58.19 -20.64
N SER A 360 -42.90 -57.03 -20.84
CA SER A 360 -43.56 -55.84 -21.42
C SER A 360 -42.95 -55.35 -22.76
N ASP A 361 -43.81 -55.14 -23.76
CA ASP A 361 -43.42 -54.58 -25.07
C ASP A 361 -42.93 -53.12 -24.88
N LEU A 362 -41.70 -52.82 -25.29
CA LEU A 362 -41.06 -51.48 -25.22
C LEU A 362 -41.95 -50.37 -25.82
N THR A 363 -42.80 -50.73 -26.79
CA THR A 363 -43.70 -49.82 -27.49
C THR A 363 -44.80 -49.19 -26.61
N THR A 364 -44.96 -49.67 -25.38
CA THR A 364 -45.98 -49.18 -24.43
C THR A 364 -45.48 -48.06 -23.52
N PHE A 365 -44.16 -47.91 -23.36
CA PHE A 365 -43.53 -46.87 -22.51
C PHE A 365 -43.51 -45.49 -23.19
N ILE A 366 -43.34 -45.47 -24.52
CA ILE A 366 -43.21 -44.26 -25.30
C ILE A 366 -44.55 -43.99 -26.01
N SER A 367 -45.56 -43.56 -25.25
CA SER A 367 -46.85 -43.14 -25.82
C SER A 367 -46.68 -41.82 -26.59
N GLY A 368 -46.15 -41.89 -27.81
CA GLY A 368 -45.92 -40.73 -28.67
C GLY A 368 -44.62 -40.85 -29.46
N SER A 369 -44.58 -41.72 -30.47
CA SER A 369 -43.42 -41.97 -31.32
C SER A 369 -42.92 -40.78 -32.15
N ALA A 370 -43.47 -39.57 -31.95
CA ALA A 370 -43.06 -38.34 -32.63
C ALA A 370 -42.07 -37.49 -31.79
N ASN A 371 -41.98 -37.74 -30.48
CA ASN A 371 -41.21 -36.90 -29.56
C ASN A 371 -39.86 -37.52 -29.14
N TRP A 372 -39.49 -38.67 -29.71
CA TRP A 372 -38.23 -39.35 -29.42
C TRP A 372 -37.57 -39.80 -30.72
N THR A 373 -36.25 -39.63 -30.81
CA THR A 373 -35.41 -40.16 -31.88
C THR A 373 -34.73 -41.44 -31.39
N ASP A 374 -34.88 -42.53 -32.13
CA ASP A 374 -34.17 -43.80 -31.87
C ASP A 374 -32.76 -43.72 -32.45
N ASN A 375 -31.75 -43.89 -31.58
CA ASN A 375 -30.34 -43.77 -31.96
C ASN A 375 -29.76 -45.07 -32.57
N GLY A 376 -30.55 -46.16 -32.60
CA GLY A 376 -30.17 -47.42 -33.25
C GLY A 376 -29.24 -48.31 -32.43
N ASP A 377 -28.92 -47.93 -31.19
CA ASP A 377 -28.08 -48.66 -30.23
C ASP A 377 -28.85 -49.10 -28.96
N GLY A 378 -30.18 -48.91 -28.95
CA GLY A 378 -31.03 -49.17 -27.79
C GLY A 378 -31.28 -47.95 -26.90
N THR A 379 -30.76 -46.78 -27.29
CA THR A 379 -31.03 -45.49 -26.64
C THR A 379 -32.02 -44.63 -27.44
N TYR A 380 -32.78 -43.77 -26.74
CA TYR A 380 -33.74 -42.85 -27.33
C TYR A 380 -33.49 -41.42 -26.84
N THR A 381 -33.42 -40.45 -27.73
CA THR A 381 -33.22 -39.02 -27.39
C THR A 381 -34.51 -38.23 -27.51
N ALA A 382 -34.85 -37.42 -26.51
CA ALA A 382 -36.07 -36.61 -26.48
C ALA A 382 -35.97 -35.42 -27.46
N ASN A 383 -36.91 -35.33 -28.39
CA ASN A 383 -37.01 -34.21 -29.37
C ASN A 383 -37.77 -33.00 -28.82
N SER A 384 -38.44 -33.15 -27.67
CA SER A 384 -39.15 -32.10 -26.94
C SER A 384 -39.30 -32.51 -25.47
N ASP A 385 -39.61 -31.58 -24.58
CA ASP A 385 -39.99 -31.91 -23.20
C ASP A 385 -41.13 -32.95 -23.19
N ASN A 386 -40.97 -34.01 -22.39
CA ASN A 386 -41.85 -35.16 -22.45
C ASN A 386 -41.96 -35.90 -21.12
N THR A 387 -43.02 -36.67 -20.91
CA THR A 387 -43.24 -37.44 -19.68
C THR A 387 -43.30 -38.93 -20.05
N VAL A 388 -42.55 -39.77 -19.34
CA VAL A 388 -42.61 -41.23 -19.48
C VAL A 388 -43.33 -41.82 -18.27
N ASN A 389 -44.30 -42.69 -18.51
CA ASN A 389 -45.04 -43.40 -17.46
C ASN A 389 -44.53 -44.84 -17.34
N PHE A 390 -44.28 -45.28 -16.11
CA PHE A 390 -43.86 -46.63 -15.80
C PHE A 390 -45.10 -47.57 -15.70
N PRO A 391 -45.18 -48.63 -16.52
CA PRO A 391 -46.29 -49.57 -16.51
C PRO A 391 -46.37 -50.38 -15.21
N ASP A 392 -45.22 -50.82 -14.68
CA ASP A 392 -45.13 -51.71 -13.53
C ASP A 392 -44.09 -51.23 -12.50
N ALA A 393 -44.35 -51.52 -11.23
CA ALA A 393 -43.43 -51.25 -10.13
C ALA A 393 -42.18 -52.14 -10.25
N GLY A 394 -41.00 -51.53 -10.18
CA GLY A 394 -39.71 -52.21 -10.33
C GLY A 394 -39.05 -52.07 -11.71
N ASP A 395 -39.74 -51.53 -12.73
CA ASP A 395 -39.11 -51.16 -14.01
C ASP A 395 -38.12 -50.01 -13.80
N SER A 396 -36.98 -50.05 -14.51
CA SER A 396 -35.96 -49.00 -14.44
C SER A 396 -35.60 -48.38 -15.81
N ILE A 397 -35.30 -47.09 -15.79
CA ILE A 397 -34.78 -46.35 -16.95
C ILE A 397 -33.44 -45.75 -16.55
N ASN A 398 -32.43 -46.03 -17.36
CA ASN A 398 -31.16 -45.33 -17.28
C ASN A 398 -31.25 -44.07 -18.13
N VAL A 399 -31.06 -42.92 -17.50
CA VAL A 399 -31.13 -41.62 -18.13
C VAL A 399 -29.74 -41.03 -18.19
N GLN A 400 -29.31 -40.68 -19.38
CA GLN A 400 -28.09 -39.95 -19.65
C GLN A 400 -28.45 -38.53 -20.02
N ARG A 401 -28.15 -37.61 -19.10
CA ARG A 401 -28.25 -36.18 -19.34
C ARG A 401 -26.86 -35.65 -19.63
N THR A 402 -26.63 -35.19 -20.85
CA THR A 402 -25.49 -34.33 -21.14
C THR A 402 -25.73 -33.01 -20.44
N VAL A 403 -24.93 -32.70 -19.43
CA VAL A 403 -24.95 -31.36 -18.86
C VAL A 403 -24.14 -30.53 -19.83
N GLY A 404 -24.78 -29.56 -20.49
CA GLY A 404 -24.03 -28.52 -21.19
C GLY A 404 -23.14 -27.84 -20.17
N THR A 405 -21.86 -28.19 -20.17
CA THR A 405 -20.80 -27.52 -19.44
C THR A 405 -19.99 -26.77 -20.47
N GLY A 406 -19.82 -25.46 -20.29
CA GLY A 406 -18.91 -24.65 -21.11
C GLY A 406 -19.62 -23.52 -21.82
N LEU A 407 -18.93 -22.39 -21.88
CA LEU A 407 -19.20 -21.13 -22.56
C LEU A 407 -19.38 -21.27 -24.09
N SER A 408 -19.97 -22.37 -24.54
CA SER A 408 -20.02 -22.83 -25.94
C SER A 408 -21.03 -22.06 -26.81
N ASP A 409 -21.53 -20.95 -26.30
CA ASP A 409 -22.43 -20.09 -27.06
C ASP A 409 -21.60 -19.31 -28.08
N VAL A 410 -21.92 -19.52 -29.36
CA VAL A 410 -21.16 -19.05 -30.53
C VAL A 410 -21.12 -17.51 -30.62
N ASP A 411 -21.83 -16.82 -29.75
CA ASP A 411 -21.93 -15.35 -29.68
C ASP A 411 -21.34 -14.78 -28.38
N THR A 412 -20.55 -15.56 -27.61
CA THR A 412 -19.89 -15.07 -26.39
C THR A 412 -18.82 -14.03 -26.73
N THR A 413 -18.91 -12.84 -26.11
CA THR A 413 -17.95 -11.75 -26.28
C THR A 413 -17.22 -11.47 -24.98
N ILE A 414 -15.89 -11.51 -25.02
CA ILE A 414 -15.00 -11.23 -23.89
C ILE A 414 -14.34 -9.88 -24.16
N THR A 415 -14.52 -8.93 -23.25
CA THR A 415 -14.01 -7.56 -23.38
C THR A 415 -13.06 -7.25 -22.23
N TYR A 416 -11.81 -6.91 -22.54
CA TYR A 416 -10.89 -6.31 -21.59
C TYR A 416 -11.04 -4.79 -21.62
N LYS A 417 -11.29 -4.19 -20.46
CA LYS A 417 -11.44 -2.75 -20.28
C LYS A 417 -10.24 -2.20 -19.54
N PHE A 418 -9.63 -1.18 -20.12
CA PHE A 418 -8.45 -0.50 -19.62
C PHE A 418 -8.81 0.95 -19.25
N ASP A 419 -8.51 1.31 -18.00
CA ASP A 419 -8.68 2.66 -17.45
C ASP A 419 -10.08 3.28 -17.66
N ASN A 420 -11.12 2.44 -17.74
CA ASN A 420 -12.50 2.85 -18.05
C ASN A 420 -12.64 3.72 -19.32
N THR A 421 -11.67 3.65 -20.25
CA THR A 421 -11.60 4.51 -21.45
C THR A 421 -11.47 3.72 -22.72
N HIS A 422 -10.63 2.68 -22.71
CA HIS A 422 -10.32 1.88 -23.87
C HIS A 422 -10.77 0.45 -23.60
N GLU A 423 -11.33 -0.19 -24.62
CA GLU A 423 -11.76 -1.58 -24.53
C GLU A 423 -11.31 -2.35 -25.77
N VAL A 424 -10.99 -3.62 -25.56
CA VAL A 424 -10.68 -4.58 -26.63
C VAL A 424 -11.55 -5.81 -26.41
N SER A 425 -12.18 -6.28 -27.47
CA SER A 425 -13.18 -7.35 -27.41
C SER A 425 -12.81 -8.47 -28.37
N VAL A 426 -13.03 -9.71 -27.94
CA VAL A 426 -12.93 -10.91 -28.76
C VAL A 426 -14.25 -11.67 -28.68
N THR A 427 -14.77 -12.11 -29.83
CA THR A 427 -16.05 -12.84 -29.92
C THR A 427 -15.78 -14.26 -30.40
N PHE A 428 -16.43 -15.24 -29.78
CA PHE A 428 -16.29 -16.64 -30.16
C PHE A 428 -16.78 -16.86 -31.60
N GLY A 429 -16.12 -17.76 -32.33
CA GLY A 429 -16.40 -18.03 -33.74
C GLY A 429 -15.78 -17.06 -34.75
N ASP A 430 -15.35 -15.87 -34.33
CA ASP A 430 -14.63 -14.91 -35.17
C ASP A 430 -13.14 -15.24 -35.28
N TYR A 431 -12.46 -14.61 -36.26
CA TYR A 431 -11.00 -14.67 -36.42
C TYR A 431 -10.39 -13.35 -35.98
N VAL A 432 -9.26 -13.42 -35.25
CA VAL A 432 -8.41 -12.25 -34.99
C VAL A 432 -7.79 -11.77 -36.31
N LEU A 433 -7.79 -10.45 -36.55
CA LEU A 433 -7.28 -9.85 -37.79
C LEU A 433 -6.04 -8.99 -37.53
N ASP A 434 -5.03 -9.10 -38.39
CA ASP A 434 -3.87 -8.21 -38.37
C ASP A 434 -4.23 -6.79 -38.88
N ALA A 435 -3.29 -5.83 -38.72
CA ALA A 435 -3.47 -4.46 -39.20
C ALA A 435 -3.70 -4.34 -40.73
N ASN A 436 -3.47 -5.41 -41.49
CA ASN A 436 -3.71 -5.49 -42.93
C ASN A 436 -5.00 -6.26 -43.29
N GLY A 437 -5.75 -6.74 -42.29
CA GLY A 437 -6.99 -7.50 -42.45
C GLY A 437 -6.80 -9.00 -42.74
N ASN A 438 -5.62 -9.57 -42.50
CA ASN A 438 -5.38 -11.01 -42.63
C ASN A 438 -5.70 -11.72 -41.32
N GLN A 439 -6.17 -12.96 -41.41
CA GLN A 439 -6.41 -13.81 -40.24
C GLN A 439 -5.09 -14.17 -39.57
N VAL A 440 -5.07 -14.05 -38.24
CA VAL A 440 -3.92 -14.36 -37.40
C VAL A 440 -3.97 -15.82 -36.96
N ASP A 441 -2.81 -16.46 -37.00
CA ASP A 441 -2.54 -17.78 -36.44
C ASP A 441 -2.10 -17.58 -34.98
N LEU A 442 -2.91 -18.07 -34.02
CA LEU A 442 -2.78 -17.74 -32.59
C LEU A 442 -1.84 -18.70 -31.85
N ASP A 443 -1.70 -19.93 -32.33
CA ASP A 443 -0.81 -20.95 -31.75
C ASP A 443 0.48 -21.18 -32.58
N ASN A 444 0.61 -20.46 -33.71
CA ASN A 444 1.73 -20.48 -34.62
C ASN A 444 1.96 -21.86 -35.26
N ASP A 445 0.89 -22.65 -35.46
CA ASP A 445 0.91 -23.96 -36.11
C ASP A 445 0.88 -23.88 -37.66
N GLY A 446 0.66 -22.69 -38.20
CA GLY A 446 0.55 -22.37 -39.62
C GLY A 446 -0.88 -22.25 -40.15
N VAL A 447 -1.90 -22.34 -39.30
CA VAL A 447 -3.33 -22.24 -39.64
C VAL A 447 -3.96 -21.09 -38.85
N ALA A 448 -4.88 -20.35 -39.49
CA ALA A 448 -5.63 -19.33 -38.76
C ALA A 448 -6.69 -19.98 -37.86
N ASP A 449 -6.77 -19.54 -36.61
CA ASP A 449 -7.67 -20.09 -35.60
C ASP A 449 -8.95 -19.27 -35.48
N GLN A 450 -10.08 -19.97 -35.30
CA GLN A 450 -11.30 -19.34 -34.81
C GLN A 450 -11.24 -19.25 -33.29
N ILE A 451 -11.74 -18.14 -32.75
CA ILE A 451 -11.75 -17.91 -31.31
C ILE A 451 -12.72 -18.89 -30.64
N ASP A 452 -12.24 -19.63 -29.66
CA ASP A 452 -13.00 -20.58 -28.86
C ASP A 452 -12.54 -20.61 -27.38
N GLU A 453 -13.17 -21.47 -26.58
CA GLU A 453 -12.87 -21.66 -25.15
C GLU A 453 -11.41 -22.04 -24.84
N THR A 454 -10.64 -22.50 -25.83
CA THR A 454 -9.27 -23.00 -25.67
C THR A 454 -8.19 -22.03 -26.12
N ASN A 455 -8.57 -20.95 -26.81
CA ASN A 455 -7.62 -19.99 -27.38
C ASN A 455 -7.99 -18.51 -27.15
N PHE A 456 -9.13 -18.20 -26.53
CA PHE A 456 -9.57 -16.82 -26.31
C PHE A 456 -8.57 -15.95 -25.53
N ILE A 457 -7.78 -16.51 -24.60
CA ILE A 457 -6.74 -15.76 -23.89
C ILE A 457 -5.62 -15.35 -24.85
N ARG A 458 -5.24 -16.22 -25.80
CA ARG A 458 -4.27 -15.88 -26.86
C ARG A 458 -4.82 -14.79 -27.78
N ALA A 459 -6.11 -14.89 -28.14
CA ALA A 459 -6.78 -13.87 -28.94
C ALA A 459 -6.80 -12.51 -28.21
N LEU A 460 -7.20 -12.50 -26.94
CA LEU A 460 -7.28 -11.28 -26.13
C LEU A 460 -5.89 -10.67 -25.90
N LYS A 461 -4.87 -11.48 -25.60
CA LYS A 461 -3.47 -11.06 -25.54
C LYS A 461 -3.05 -10.34 -26.82
N TYR A 462 -3.36 -10.92 -27.98
CA TYR A 462 -2.99 -10.35 -29.26
C TYR A 462 -3.64 -8.97 -29.46
N GLU A 463 -4.94 -8.84 -29.19
CA GLU A 463 -5.67 -7.58 -29.30
C GLU A 463 -5.14 -6.51 -28.33
N ILE A 464 -4.85 -6.87 -27.08
CA ILE A 464 -4.25 -5.96 -26.10
C ILE A 464 -2.90 -5.43 -26.60
N ASN A 465 -2.01 -6.32 -27.06
CA ASN A 465 -0.65 -5.99 -27.46
C ASN A 465 -0.55 -5.30 -28.84
N HIS A 466 -1.60 -5.30 -29.64
CA HIS A 466 -1.65 -4.60 -30.94
C HIS A 466 -2.56 -3.36 -30.95
N ASN A 467 -3.28 -3.10 -29.85
CA ASN A 467 -4.06 -1.88 -29.71
C ASN A 467 -3.14 -0.65 -29.61
N THR A 468 -3.43 0.40 -30.37
CA THR A 468 -2.57 1.60 -30.47
C THR A 468 -2.36 2.33 -29.15
N TYR A 469 -3.31 2.23 -28.20
CA TYR A 469 -3.22 2.91 -26.91
C TYR A 469 -2.79 1.95 -25.80
N ILE A 470 -3.45 0.79 -25.70
CA ILE A 470 -3.22 -0.14 -24.58
C ILE A 470 -1.80 -0.72 -24.64
N SER A 471 -1.28 -1.05 -25.84
CA SER A 471 0.08 -1.62 -25.99
C SER A 471 1.22 -0.67 -25.62
N GLU A 472 0.99 0.65 -25.65
CA GLU A 472 1.98 1.63 -25.18
C GLU A 472 2.10 1.59 -23.65
N LYS A 473 1.02 1.22 -22.95
CA LYS A 473 0.91 1.28 -21.49
C LYS A 473 1.13 -0.06 -20.80
N VAL A 474 0.64 -1.16 -21.38
CA VAL A 474 0.72 -2.49 -20.80
C VAL A 474 1.10 -3.55 -21.84
N THR A 475 1.64 -4.65 -21.34
CA THR A 475 1.88 -5.87 -22.11
C THR A 475 1.10 -7.03 -21.49
N ALA A 476 0.31 -7.72 -22.30
CA ALA A 476 -0.43 -8.91 -21.91
C ALA A 476 0.33 -10.20 -22.22
N PHE A 477 0.14 -11.21 -21.35
CA PHE A 477 0.70 -12.55 -21.45
C PHE A 477 -0.38 -13.61 -21.24
N ASN A 478 -0.21 -14.76 -21.90
CA ASN A 478 -1.03 -15.94 -21.67
C ASN A 478 -0.38 -16.82 -20.60
N GLY A 479 -0.81 -16.66 -19.34
CA GLY A 479 -0.21 -17.33 -18.18
C GLY A 479 1.13 -16.74 -17.76
N ASN A 480 1.96 -17.54 -17.09
CA ASN A 480 3.30 -17.14 -16.66
C ASN A 480 4.26 -17.04 -17.86
N TYR A 481 5.26 -16.18 -17.74
CA TYR A 481 6.32 -15.99 -18.73
C TYR A 481 7.69 -16.47 -18.22
N GLU A 482 8.55 -16.95 -19.12
CA GLU A 482 9.98 -17.16 -18.88
C GLU A 482 10.79 -16.03 -19.52
N VAL A 483 11.97 -15.74 -18.98
CA VAL A 483 12.91 -14.79 -19.59
C VAL A 483 13.89 -15.57 -20.44
N ASP A 484 13.96 -15.26 -21.73
CA ASP A 484 14.90 -15.88 -22.67
C ASP A 484 16.36 -15.45 -22.42
N GLU A 485 17.32 -16.06 -23.14
CA GLU A 485 18.76 -15.73 -23.00
C GLU A 485 19.10 -14.28 -23.42
N ASP A 486 18.20 -13.60 -24.15
CA ASP A 486 18.34 -12.22 -24.61
C ASP A 486 17.61 -11.22 -23.68
N GLY A 487 16.95 -11.70 -22.62
CA GLY A 487 16.23 -10.90 -21.64
C GLY A 487 14.77 -10.60 -21.99
N ASN A 488 14.21 -11.19 -23.05
CA ASN A 488 12.81 -11.00 -23.43
C ASN A 488 11.90 -11.98 -22.69
N LYS A 489 10.72 -11.51 -22.27
CA LYS A 489 9.70 -12.34 -21.65
C LYS A 489 8.92 -13.11 -22.72
N ILE A 490 8.90 -14.44 -22.64
CA ILE A 490 8.22 -15.36 -23.55
C ILE A 490 7.20 -16.21 -22.79
N ASP A 491 6.05 -16.50 -23.40
CA ASP A 491 4.99 -17.27 -22.74
C ASP A 491 5.41 -18.74 -22.51
N LEU A 492 4.99 -19.32 -21.38
CA LEU A 492 5.00 -20.76 -21.15
C LEU A 492 3.76 -21.42 -21.80
N PHE A 493 3.86 -21.79 -23.08
CA PHE A 493 2.74 -22.41 -23.81
C PHE A 493 2.53 -23.89 -23.44
N SER A 494 1.32 -24.28 -23.00
CA SER A 494 0.73 -25.60 -23.35
C SER A 494 -0.76 -25.87 -23.02
N SER A 495 -1.52 -25.08 -22.25
CA SER A 495 -2.96 -25.39 -22.01
C SER A 495 -3.86 -24.31 -21.37
N ASP A 496 -3.54 -23.02 -21.48
CA ASP A 496 -4.32 -21.82 -21.05
C ASP A 496 -4.92 -21.82 -19.63
N LYS A 497 -4.46 -20.89 -18.77
CA LYS A 497 -4.93 -20.84 -17.38
C LYS A 497 -5.31 -19.47 -16.81
N PHE A 498 -4.80 -18.34 -17.31
CA PHE A 498 -5.22 -16.99 -16.88
C PHE A 498 -4.58 -15.88 -17.74
N LEU A 499 -5.15 -14.67 -17.74
CA LEU A 499 -4.55 -13.49 -18.36
C LEU A 499 -3.66 -12.77 -17.34
N VAL A 500 -2.43 -12.44 -17.73
CA VAL A 500 -1.55 -11.55 -16.97
C VAL A 500 -1.34 -10.27 -17.77
N VAL A 501 -1.53 -9.12 -17.14
CA VAL A 501 -1.26 -7.80 -17.73
C VAL A 501 -0.21 -7.10 -16.89
N GLU A 502 0.90 -6.70 -17.51
CA GLU A 502 2.00 -6.01 -16.84
C GLU A 502 2.14 -4.59 -17.37
N ALA A 503 2.38 -3.63 -16.48
CA ALA A 503 2.68 -2.25 -16.84
C ALA A 503 4.04 -2.13 -17.57
N ASN A 504 4.11 -1.32 -18.62
CA ASN A 504 5.35 -1.06 -19.35
C ASN A 504 6.25 -0.01 -18.64
N GLN A 505 5.71 0.69 -17.63
CA GLN A 505 6.41 1.68 -16.84
C GLN A 505 6.48 1.23 -15.39
N ASP A 506 7.68 1.32 -14.80
CA ASP A 506 7.91 0.97 -13.40
C ASP A 506 7.32 2.03 -12.46
N GLY A 507 6.85 1.58 -11.29
CA GLY A 507 6.36 2.46 -10.24
C GLY A 507 4.92 2.94 -10.43
N THR A 508 4.45 3.80 -9.52
CA THR A 508 3.04 4.24 -9.46
C THR A 508 2.57 5.02 -10.68
N ASP A 509 3.48 5.61 -11.45
CA ASP A 509 3.14 6.24 -12.74
C ASP A 509 2.68 5.23 -13.80
N GLY A 510 3.08 3.96 -13.65
CA GLY A 510 2.60 2.84 -14.45
C GLY A 510 1.33 2.18 -13.92
N SER A 511 0.73 2.72 -12.85
CA SER A 511 -0.51 2.16 -12.28
C SER A 511 -1.66 2.22 -13.28
N PHE A 512 -2.44 1.15 -13.36
CA PHE A 512 -3.59 1.05 -14.24
C PHE A 512 -4.74 0.27 -13.61
N ILE A 513 -5.95 0.47 -14.13
CA ILE A 513 -7.12 -0.34 -13.76
C ILE A 513 -7.54 -1.20 -14.96
N GLY A 514 -7.46 -2.52 -14.79
CA GLY A 514 -7.95 -3.50 -15.75
C GLY A 514 -9.14 -4.29 -15.21
N ARG A 515 -10.11 -4.61 -16.09
CA ARG A 515 -11.13 -5.63 -15.80
C ARG A 515 -11.57 -6.37 -17.05
N ILE A 516 -12.07 -7.58 -16.87
CA ILE A 516 -12.63 -8.39 -17.97
C ILE A 516 -14.15 -8.46 -17.79
N SER A 517 -14.90 -8.16 -18.84
CA SER A 517 -16.34 -8.37 -18.90
C SER A 517 -16.66 -9.45 -19.92
N ILE A 518 -17.49 -10.41 -19.54
CA ILE A 518 -17.94 -11.53 -20.37
C ILE A 518 -19.42 -11.33 -20.63
N THR A 519 -19.82 -11.30 -21.91
CA THR A 519 -21.20 -11.21 -22.35
C THR A 519 -21.56 -12.49 -23.08
N THR A 520 -22.53 -13.24 -22.55
CA THR A 520 -23.05 -14.47 -23.18
C THR A 520 -24.49 -14.25 -23.65
N ALA A 521 -24.93 -14.98 -24.68
CA ALA A 521 -26.30 -14.86 -25.18
C ALA A 521 -27.33 -15.60 -24.30
N THR A 522 -26.91 -16.56 -23.48
CA THR A 522 -27.81 -17.41 -22.67
C THR A 522 -27.65 -17.32 -21.15
N ASP A 523 -26.45 -17.04 -20.61
CA ASP A 523 -26.15 -17.13 -19.17
C ASP A 523 -26.00 -15.75 -18.48
N GLY A 524 -26.19 -14.66 -19.22
CA GLY A 524 -26.02 -13.30 -18.73
C GLY A 524 -24.57 -12.81 -18.79
N ASN A 525 -24.36 -11.59 -18.29
CA ASN A 525 -23.06 -10.94 -18.24
C ASN A 525 -22.35 -11.21 -16.91
N ASP A 526 -21.03 -11.36 -16.97
CA ASP A 526 -20.15 -11.52 -15.81
C ASP A 526 -18.97 -10.55 -15.90
N THR A 527 -18.38 -10.21 -14.75
CA THR A 527 -17.22 -9.31 -14.67
C THR A 527 -16.16 -9.94 -13.77
N ILE A 528 -14.94 -10.10 -14.30
CA ILE A 528 -13.79 -10.64 -13.61
C ILE A 528 -12.82 -9.50 -13.27
N PHE A 529 -12.49 -9.41 -12.00
CA PHE A 529 -11.50 -8.48 -11.45
C PHE A 529 -10.12 -9.15 -11.32
N LYS A 530 -9.10 -8.34 -11.00
CA LYS A 530 -7.77 -8.87 -10.69
C LYS A 530 -7.83 -9.75 -9.43
N ASP A 531 -7.02 -10.80 -9.41
CA ASP A 531 -6.80 -11.65 -8.24
C ASP A 531 -5.81 -10.93 -7.31
N ASP A 532 -6.32 -10.38 -6.20
CA ASP A 532 -5.52 -9.60 -5.24
C ASP A 532 -4.40 -10.42 -4.58
N TYR A 533 -4.47 -11.75 -4.56
CA TYR A 533 -3.44 -12.59 -3.95
C TYR A 533 -2.27 -12.89 -4.89
N GLN A 534 -2.50 -12.79 -6.20
CA GLN A 534 -1.52 -13.16 -7.21
C GLN A 534 -1.11 -11.99 -8.10
N SER A 535 -1.78 -10.86 -7.97
CA SER A 535 -1.40 -9.59 -8.58
C SER A 535 -0.35 -8.89 -7.71
N VAL A 536 0.46 -8.04 -8.35
CA VAL A 536 1.46 -7.20 -7.70
C VAL A 536 1.11 -5.76 -8.04
N ASP A 537 0.86 -4.94 -7.03
CA ASP A 537 0.61 -3.52 -7.25
C ASP A 537 1.90 -2.76 -7.59
N ALA A 538 1.77 -1.63 -8.28
CA ALA A 538 2.90 -0.74 -8.54
C ALA A 538 3.40 -0.12 -7.22
N GLU A 539 4.71 -0.20 -6.98
CA GLU A 539 5.33 0.39 -5.79
C GLU A 539 6.52 1.26 -6.16
N ASN A 540 6.64 2.42 -5.50
CA ASN A 540 7.87 3.20 -5.46
C ASN A 540 8.46 3.01 -4.07
N LYS A 541 9.62 2.36 -3.96
CA LYS A 541 10.31 2.18 -2.68
C LYS A 541 11.57 3.02 -2.64
N VAL A 542 11.59 3.99 -1.75
CA VAL A 542 12.76 4.87 -1.52
C VAL A 542 13.37 4.52 -0.17
N TYR A 543 14.64 4.14 -0.15
CA TYR A 543 15.34 3.78 1.08
C TYR A 543 16.80 4.22 1.09
N LEU A 544 17.40 4.23 2.28
CA LEU A 544 18.82 4.47 2.43
C LEU A 544 19.60 3.17 2.43
N ALA A 545 20.74 3.15 1.75
CA ALA A 545 21.65 2.02 1.71
C ALA A 545 23.05 2.42 2.19
N VAL A 546 23.70 1.52 2.92
CA VAL A 546 25.12 1.59 3.27
C VAL A 546 25.78 0.26 2.89
N TYR A 547 26.71 0.26 1.94
CA TYR A 547 27.25 -0.96 1.29
C TYR A 547 26.16 -1.87 0.71
N ASP A 548 25.25 -1.31 -0.06
CA ASP A 548 24.20 -2.07 -0.77
C ASP A 548 23.28 -2.85 0.19
N SER A 549 23.25 -2.46 1.46
CA SER A 549 22.36 -3.00 2.49
C SER A 549 21.43 -1.90 2.98
N GLU A 550 20.13 -2.17 2.96
CA GLU A 550 19.09 -1.26 3.43
C GLU A 550 19.28 -0.90 4.91
N VAL A 551 19.11 0.39 5.22
CA VAL A 551 19.24 0.96 6.55
C VAL A 551 17.87 1.41 7.05
N ASN A 552 17.43 0.81 8.14
CA ASN A 552 16.17 1.16 8.78
C ASN A 552 16.36 2.35 9.73
N VAL A 553 15.95 3.53 9.28
CA VAL A 553 15.93 4.73 10.11
C VAL A 553 14.66 4.73 10.99
N ASN A 554 14.81 4.98 12.30
CA ASN A 554 13.67 4.98 13.23
C ASN A 554 13.00 6.36 13.40
N SER A 555 13.76 7.44 13.20
CA SER A 555 13.29 8.82 13.39
C SER A 555 14.21 9.80 12.67
N GLY A 556 13.77 11.06 12.56
CA GLY A 556 14.50 12.17 11.94
C GLY A 556 13.75 12.72 10.74
N ILE A 557 14.28 13.81 10.15
CA ILE A 557 13.73 14.39 8.91
C ILE A 557 13.70 13.35 7.79
N ILE A 558 14.80 12.58 7.65
CA ILE A 558 14.91 11.55 6.63
C ILE A 558 13.79 10.51 6.74
N LYS A 559 13.47 10.07 7.96
CA LYS A 559 12.42 9.06 8.17
C LYS A 559 11.05 9.57 7.71
N ALA A 560 10.73 10.82 8.02
CA ALA A 560 9.50 11.46 7.59
C ALA A 560 9.40 11.53 6.05
N GLN A 561 10.52 11.88 5.40
CA GLN A 561 10.61 11.99 3.94
C GLN A 561 10.49 10.60 3.28
N LEU A 562 11.26 9.60 3.72
CA LEU A 562 11.20 8.24 3.19
C LEU A 562 9.79 7.63 3.32
N GLU A 563 9.14 7.83 4.47
CA GLU A 563 7.77 7.32 4.69
C GLU A 563 6.72 7.98 3.80
N ASN A 564 6.93 9.21 3.32
CA ASN A 564 6.00 9.91 2.42
C ASN A 564 6.39 9.82 0.94
N LEU A 565 7.52 9.17 0.63
CA LEU A 565 7.96 8.88 -0.74
C LEU A 565 7.81 7.39 -1.07
N THR A 566 7.85 6.51 -0.06
CA THR A 566 7.63 5.07 -0.25
C THR A 566 6.14 4.77 -0.25
N THR A 567 5.63 4.14 -1.30
CA THR A 567 4.18 3.92 -1.50
C THR A 567 3.62 2.89 -0.53
N THR A 568 4.38 1.85 -0.19
CA THR A 568 3.97 0.80 0.77
C THR A 568 4.02 1.25 2.23
N SER A 569 4.46 2.48 2.50
CA SER A 569 4.53 3.00 3.87
C SER A 569 3.12 3.30 4.37
N PRO A 570 2.67 2.69 5.48
CA PRO A 570 1.33 2.95 6.03
C PRO A 570 1.18 4.37 6.60
N ASN A 571 2.28 5.12 6.69
CA ASN A 571 2.29 6.52 7.13
C ASN A 571 2.40 7.52 5.97
N ASN A 572 2.36 7.05 4.72
CA ASN A 572 2.47 7.91 3.55
C ASN A 572 1.19 8.72 3.37
N LYS A 573 1.21 9.99 3.80
CA LYS A 573 0.04 10.87 3.68
C LYS A 573 -0.13 11.42 2.27
N ILE A 574 0.94 11.52 1.51
CA ILE A 574 0.88 12.01 0.12
C ILE A 574 0.08 11.03 -0.74
N ILE A 575 0.41 9.73 -0.67
CA ILE A 575 -0.32 8.71 -1.44
C ILE A 575 -1.76 8.55 -0.95
N ASP A 576 -2.01 8.54 0.37
CA ASP A 576 -3.36 8.48 0.94
C ASP A 576 -4.29 9.57 0.35
N TYR A 577 -3.76 10.78 0.11
CA TYR A 577 -4.53 11.88 -0.47
C TYR A 577 -4.66 11.77 -1.99
N LYS A 578 -3.63 11.30 -2.71
CA LYS A 578 -3.70 11.04 -4.17
C LYS A 578 -4.74 9.96 -4.47
N ASP A 579 -4.68 8.84 -3.75
CA ASP A 579 -5.59 7.70 -3.93
C ASP A 579 -7.05 8.13 -3.71
N LYS A 580 -7.33 8.96 -2.70
CA LYS A 580 -8.68 9.49 -2.50
C LYS A 580 -9.16 10.39 -3.65
N LEU A 581 -8.27 11.19 -4.24
CA LEU A 581 -8.63 11.96 -5.43
C LEU A 581 -8.83 11.07 -6.66
N ASP A 582 -8.03 10.01 -6.81
CA ASP A 582 -8.18 9.01 -7.86
C ASP A 582 -9.50 8.24 -7.71
N SER A 583 -9.88 7.83 -6.49
CA SER A 583 -11.20 7.29 -6.18
C SER A 583 -12.34 8.23 -6.58
N LEU A 584 -12.21 9.53 -6.31
CA LEU A 584 -13.18 10.54 -6.73
C LEU A 584 -13.30 10.63 -8.26
N ALA A 585 -12.16 10.63 -8.97
CA ALA A 585 -12.13 10.65 -10.43
C ALA A 585 -12.73 9.38 -11.03
N SER A 586 -12.39 8.22 -10.48
CA SER A 586 -12.92 6.92 -10.88
C SER A 586 -14.43 6.85 -10.69
N ALA A 587 -14.95 7.25 -9.52
CA ALA A 587 -16.39 7.29 -9.26
C ALA A 587 -17.13 8.27 -10.19
N LEU A 588 -16.53 9.43 -10.48
CA LEU A 588 -17.06 10.39 -11.45
C LEU A 588 -17.12 9.80 -12.86
N SER A 589 -16.03 9.18 -13.33
CA SER A 589 -16.01 8.51 -14.62
C SER A 589 -17.01 7.36 -14.68
N ASP A 590 -17.16 6.61 -13.60
CA ASP A 590 -18.01 5.43 -13.57
C ASP A 590 -19.50 5.82 -13.58
N ILE A 591 -19.95 6.68 -12.66
CA ILE A 591 -21.37 7.05 -12.54
C ILE A 591 -21.88 7.78 -13.79
N TYR A 592 -21.03 8.56 -14.45
CA TYR A 592 -21.41 9.31 -15.66
C TYR A 592 -21.07 8.59 -16.97
N SER A 593 -20.74 7.29 -16.91
CA SER A 593 -20.48 6.46 -18.10
C SER A 593 -21.76 5.89 -18.69
N LYS A 594 -22.52 5.10 -17.92
CA LYS A 594 -23.65 4.28 -18.36
C LYS A 594 -24.68 4.13 -17.24
N TYR A 595 -25.94 3.97 -17.63
CA TYR A 595 -27.03 3.70 -16.70
C TYR A 595 -28.15 2.87 -17.34
N VAL A 596 -29.01 2.31 -16.49
CA VAL A 596 -30.21 1.57 -16.86
C VAL A 596 -31.37 2.08 -16.02
N VAL A 597 -32.52 2.29 -16.67
CA VAL A 597 -33.78 2.65 -16.00
C VAL A 597 -34.62 1.41 -15.71
N GLU A 598 -34.75 1.07 -14.44
CA GLU A 598 -35.54 -0.07 -13.98
C GLU A 598 -37.05 0.20 -14.06
N ASP A 599 -37.86 -0.86 -14.05
CA ASP A 599 -39.33 -0.76 -14.09
C ASP A 599 -39.95 0.04 -12.93
N ASN A 600 -39.24 0.14 -11.80
CA ASN A 600 -39.66 0.90 -10.63
C ASN A 600 -39.25 2.38 -10.69
N GLY A 601 -38.58 2.81 -11.77
CA GLY A 601 -38.03 4.17 -11.94
C GLY A 601 -36.74 4.43 -11.17
N SER A 602 -36.12 3.39 -10.59
CA SER A 602 -34.76 3.44 -10.05
C SER A 602 -33.74 3.33 -11.18
N TYR A 603 -32.52 3.79 -10.90
CA TYR A 603 -31.40 3.67 -11.82
C TYR A 603 -30.41 2.62 -11.31
N THR A 604 -29.95 1.75 -12.21
CA THR A 604 -28.71 0.98 -12.05
C THR A 604 -27.64 1.73 -12.83
N TYR A 605 -26.51 2.05 -12.21
CA TYR A 605 -25.51 2.94 -12.78
C TYR A 605 -24.09 2.50 -12.47
N GLY A 606 -23.15 3.09 -13.21
CA GLY A 606 -21.76 2.69 -13.18
C GLY A 606 -21.47 1.62 -14.23
N ASN A 607 -20.28 1.63 -14.80
CA ASN A 607 -19.92 0.62 -15.78
C ASN A 607 -19.98 -0.77 -15.17
N ILE A 608 -19.50 -0.96 -13.94
CA ILE A 608 -19.47 -2.28 -13.31
C ILE A 608 -20.89 -2.84 -13.13
N SER A 609 -21.81 -2.05 -12.56
CA SER A 609 -23.18 -2.50 -12.31
C SER A 609 -23.96 -2.71 -13.61
N THR A 610 -23.70 -1.90 -14.64
CA THR A 610 -24.37 -2.02 -15.94
C THR A 610 -23.77 -3.14 -16.80
N ASP A 611 -22.47 -3.40 -16.69
CA ASP A 611 -21.82 -4.52 -17.36
C ASP A 611 -22.39 -5.85 -16.85
N SER A 612 -22.61 -6.00 -15.55
CA SER A 612 -23.22 -7.19 -14.93
C SER A 612 -24.76 -7.20 -14.95
N TYR A 613 -25.40 -6.27 -15.68
CA TYR A 613 -26.86 -6.17 -15.72
C TYR A 613 -27.49 -7.23 -16.63
N ASN A 614 -28.32 -8.10 -16.04
CA ASN A 614 -28.99 -9.21 -16.73
C ASN A 614 -30.49 -8.94 -17.01
N GLY A 615 -30.95 -7.70 -16.87
CA GLY A 615 -32.35 -7.35 -17.11
C GLY A 615 -32.68 -7.11 -18.58
N THR A 616 -33.96 -6.83 -18.87
CA THR A 616 -34.46 -6.64 -20.25
C THR A 616 -34.44 -5.19 -20.73
N LYS A 617 -33.96 -4.26 -19.89
CA LYS A 617 -33.89 -2.83 -20.17
C LYS A 617 -32.64 -2.49 -20.97
N THR A 618 -32.75 -1.47 -21.80
CA THR A 618 -31.63 -0.94 -22.58
C THR A 618 -30.62 -0.28 -21.63
N VAL A 619 -29.33 -0.54 -21.86
CA VAL A 619 -28.24 0.20 -21.22
C VAL A 619 -28.01 1.47 -22.02
N GLU A 620 -28.26 2.61 -21.40
CA GLU A 620 -28.00 3.94 -21.99
C GLU A 620 -26.55 4.35 -21.71
N THR A 621 -25.90 4.90 -22.74
CA THR A 621 -24.48 5.31 -22.67
C THR A 621 -24.37 6.83 -22.70
N LEU A 622 -23.84 7.40 -21.62
CA LEU A 622 -23.61 8.84 -21.45
C LEU A 622 -22.19 9.24 -21.85
N GLY A 623 -21.19 8.53 -21.32
CA GLY A 623 -19.76 8.78 -21.58
C GLY A 623 -19.30 10.21 -21.28
N LEU A 624 -19.93 10.93 -20.35
CA LEU A 624 -19.61 12.35 -20.10
C LEU A 624 -18.22 12.54 -19.47
N PHE A 625 -17.80 11.58 -18.67
CA PHE A 625 -16.45 11.52 -18.11
C PHE A 625 -15.83 10.19 -18.52
N SER A 626 -14.52 10.21 -18.76
CA SER A 626 -13.71 9.04 -19.06
C SER A 626 -12.38 9.13 -18.31
N GLY A 627 -11.87 8.01 -17.81
CA GLY A 627 -10.62 7.92 -17.05
C GLY A 627 -10.76 6.99 -15.85
N SER A 628 -9.64 6.51 -15.32
CA SER A 628 -9.58 5.74 -14.08
C SER A 628 -8.98 6.53 -12.93
N THR A 629 -8.15 7.52 -13.25
CA THR A 629 -7.37 8.34 -12.30
C THR A 629 -7.57 9.80 -12.62
N VAL A 630 -7.21 10.70 -11.69
CA VAL A 630 -7.29 12.14 -11.92
C VAL A 630 -6.46 12.55 -13.16
N LYS A 631 -5.28 11.94 -13.35
CA LYS A 631 -4.40 12.22 -14.50
C LYS A 631 -5.05 11.87 -15.84
N THR A 632 -5.84 10.79 -15.87
CA THR A 632 -6.49 10.30 -17.10
C THR A 632 -7.91 10.81 -17.27
N LEU A 633 -8.46 11.48 -16.25
CA LEU A 633 -9.81 12.02 -16.27
C LEU A 633 -9.98 13.07 -17.38
N VAL A 634 -10.99 12.89 -18.21
CA VAL A 634 -11.36 13.81 -19.28
C VAL A 634 -12.87 14.02 -19.27
N PHE A 635 -13.29 15.27 -19.45
CA PHE A 635 -14.70 15.61 -19.70
C PHE A 635 -14.98 15.65 -21.20
N ASN A 636 -15.86 14.78 -21.68
CA ASN A 636 -16.17 14.63 -23.09
C ASN A 636 -17.22 15.65 -23.54
N GLU A 637 -16.77 16.87 -23.86
CA GLU A 637 -17.64 17.99 -24.23
C GLU A 637 -18.59 17.71 -25.41
N GLU A 638 -18.22 16.82 -26.31
CA GLU A 638 -19.06 16.45 -27.46
C GLU A 638 -20.30 15.66 -27.06
N MET A 639 -20.19 14.81 -26.01
CA MET A 639 -21.31 14.01 -25.51
C MET A 639 -22.46 14.88 -24.97
N VAL A 640 -22.16 16.09 -24.52
CA VAL A 640 -23.18 17.08 -24.08
C VAL A 640 -24.16 17.45 -25.20
N ASN A 641 -23.74 17.32 -26.47
CA ASN A 641 -24.63 17.60 -27.60
C ASN A 641 -25.72 16.54 -27.76
N ASP A 642 -25.41 15.29 -27.39
CA ASP A 642 -26.23 14.12 -27.61
C ASP A 642 -27.19 13.83 -26.44
N LEU A 643 -26.98 14.49 -25.30
CA LEU A 643 -27.86 14.37 -24.12
C LEU A 643 -29.31 14.72 -24.43
N ASP A 644 -30.21 13.80 -24.06
CA ASP A 644 -31.64 13.98 -24.11
C ASP A 644 -32.26 14.31 -22.74
N GLN A 645 -33.59 14.29 -22.63
CA GLN A 645 -34.25 14.61 -21.37
C GLN A 645 -34.08 13.52 -20.30
N GLU A 646 -34.05 12.26 -20.72
CA GLU A 646 -33.89 11.10 -19.83
C GLU A 646 -32.48 11.10 -19.24
N ASP A 647 -31.47 11.36 -20.08
CA ASP A 647 -30.08 11.56 -19.64
C ASP A 647 -29.98 12.68 -18.60
N LEU A 648 -30.59 13.83 -18.87
CA LEU A 648 -30.51 15.00 -17.98
C LEU A 648 -31.26 14.79 -16.65
N ASP A 649 -32.35 14.02 -16.67
CA ASP A 649 -33.06 13.64 -15.45
C ASP A 649 -32.24 12.66 -14.61
N TYR A 650 -31.52 11.72 -15.24
CA TYR A 650 -30.55 10.84 -14.58
C TYR A 650 -29.39 11.63 -13.95
N ILE A 651 -28.67 12.45 -14.75
CA ILE A 651 -27.52 13.24 -14.29
C ILE A 651 -27.92 14.16 -13.12
N SER A 652 -29.10 14.79 -13.19
CA SER A 652 -29.60 15.64 -12.09
C SER A 652 -29.92 14.82 -10.84
N SER A 653 -30.36 13.57 -10.96
CA SER A 653 -30.57 12.70 -9.80
C SER A 653 -29.27 12.40 -9.04
N MET A 654 -28.14 12.31 -9.75
CA MET A 654 -26.82 12.06 -9.17
C MET A 654 -26.32 13.20 -8.27
N GLN A 655 -26.81 14.43 -8.46
CA GLN A 655 -26.51 15.55 -7.58
C GLN A 655 -26.96 15.31 -6.13
N TRP A 656 -28.08 14.61 -5.94
CA TRP A 656 -28.74 14.45 -4.64
C TRP A 656 -28.44 13.11 -3.98
N LYS A 657 -27.60 12.30 -4.63
CA LYS A 657 -27.20 10.98 -4.16
C LYS A 657 -26.21 11.12 -3.00
N ASP A 658 -26.48 10.40 -1.92
CA ASP A 658 -25.66 10.30 -0.72
C ASP A 658 -25.12 8.88 -0.48
N ASP A 659 -25.42 7.96 -1.40
CA ASP A 659 -25.09 6.54 -1.33
C ASP A 659 -24.08 6.12 -2.42
N ILE A 660 -23.15 7.00 -2.81
CA ILE A 660 -22.10 6.70 -3.80
C ILE A 660 -20.93 5.99 -3.13
N ASP A 661 -20.47 4.93 -3.78
CA ASP A 661 -19.27 4.18 -3.44
C ASP A 661 -18.04 4.75 -4.19
N PHE A 662 -16.92 4.89 -3.48
CA PHE A 662 -15.65 5.42 -3.99
C PHE A 662 -14.51 4.39 -3.98
N ASP A 663 -14.76 3.18 -3.48
CA ASP A 663 -13.75 2.11 -3.32
C ASP A 663 -13.57 1.27 -4.61
N GLY A 664 -14.20 1.66 -5.71
CA GLY A 664 -14.02 1.01 -7.02
C GLY A 664 -14.82 -0.28 -7.22
N PHE A 665 -15.73 -0.62 -6.31
CA PHE A 665 -16.69 -1.72 -6.48
C PHE A 665 -17.94 -1.29 -7.26
N ALA A 666 -18.79 -2.26 -7.60
CA ALA A 666 -20.10 -2.00 -8.19
C ALA A 666 -20.91 -1.06 -7.28
N GLN A 667 -21.71 -0.17 -7.88
CA GLN A 667 -22.66 0.68 -7.16
C GLN A 667 -23.92 -0.12 -6.76
N ASP A 668 -23.71 -1.31 -6.16
CA ASP A 668 -24.72 -2.29 -5.77
C ASP A 668 -25.13 -2.18 -4.30
N GLY A 669 -24.42 -1.32 -3.56
CA GLY A 669 -24.68 -1.02 -2.17
C GLY A 669 -24.12 -2.03 -1.17
N SER A 670 -23.20 -2.90 -1.59
CA SER A 670 -22.51 -3.90 -0.75
C SER A 670 -21.56 -3.30 0.31
N THR A 671 -21.05 -2.09 0.08
CA THR A 671 -20.11 -1.38 0.98
C THR A 671 -20.81 -0.60 2.09
N GLN A 672 -20.06 -0.27 3.16
CA GLN A 672 -20.57 0.51 4.29
C GLN A 672 -20.22 2.01 4.20
N GLU A 673 -19.15 2.37 3.52
CA GLU A 673 -18.72 3.76 3.36
C GLU A 673 -19.31 4.32 2.08
N LYS A 674 -20.40 5.08 2.24
CA LYS A 674 -21.07 5.76 1.12
C LYS A 674 -21.26 7.21 1.47
N SER A 675 -21.14 8.07 0.46
CA SER A 675 -21.33 9.50 0.65
C SER A 675 -21.77 10.16 -0.65
N SER A 676 -22.09 11.45 -0.60
CA SER A 676 -22.20 12.26 -1.82
C SER A 676 -20.83 12.72 -2.30
N PHE A 677 -20.68 13.08 -3.58
CA PHE A 677 -19.44 13.69 -4.10
C PHE A 677 -18.96 14.89 -3.27
N SER A 678 -19.88 15.71 -2.77
CA SER A 678 -19.54 16.88 -1.95
C SER A 678 -19.07 16.49 -0.55
N GLU A 679 -19.71 15.47 0.04
CA GLU A 679 -19.36 14.98 1.37
C GLU A 679 -18.02 14.24 1.35
N PHE A 680 -17.78 13.39 0.36
CA PHE A 680 -16.50 12.71 0.16
C PHE A 680 -15.33 13.73 0.08
N PHE A 681 -15.43 14.73 -0.78
CA PHE A 681 -14.38 15.74 -0.91
C PHE A 681 -14.21 16.58 0.38
N GLN A 682 -15.32 16.90 1.06
CA GLN A 682 -15.26 17.55 2.36
C GLN A 682 -14.54 16.68 3.40
N GLU A 683 -14.76 15.36 3.37
CA GLU A 683 -14.11 14.41 4.25
C GLU A 683 -12.61 14.31 3.97
N VAL A 684 -12.19 14.26 2.70
CA VAL A 684 -10.76 14.34 2.30
C VAL A 684 -10.12 15.58 2.95
N ARG A 685 -10.77 16.74 2.83
CA ARG A 685 -10.27 17.98 3.43
C ARG A 685 -10.23 17.93 4.96
N VAL A 686 -11.28 17.40 5.60
CA VAL A 686 -11.32 17.25 7.07
C VAL A 686 -10.22 16.31 7.55
N ASN A 687 -9.98 15.21 6.84
CA ASN A 687 -8.93 14.25 7.13
C ASN A 687 -7.55 14.92 7.05
N ILE A 688 -7.26 15.68 5.99
CA ILE A 688 -6.00 16.45 5.86
C ILE A 688 -5.82 17.43 7.02
N SER A 689 -6.86 18.20 7.37
CA SER A 689 -6.78 19.15 8.50
C SER A 689 -6.64 18.44 9.84
N SER A 690 -7.29 17.30 10.04
CA SER A 690 -7.17 16.48 11.25
C SER A 690 -5.75 15.91 11.39
N ASP A 691 -5.19 15.38 10.30
CA ASP A 691 -3.80 14.91 10.25
C ASP A 691 -2.83 16.05 10.58
N LYS A 692 -3.08 17.25 10.04
CA LYS A 692 -2.26 18.43 10.34
C LYS A 692 -2.31 18.81 11.81
N GLU A 693 -3.50 18.89 12.39
CA GLU A 693 -3.71 19.25 13.81
C GLU A 693 -3.07 18.21 14.74
N ASN A 694 -3.23 16.92 14.43
CA ASN A 694 -2.61 15.84 15.20
C ASN A 694 -1.07 15.92 15.15
N ASN A 695 -0.49 16.13 13.98
CA ASN A 695 0.95 16.28 13.84
C ASN A 695 1.49 17.55 14.53
N ASP A 696 0.76 18.66 14.50
CA ASP A 696 1.11 19.87 15.26
C ASP A 696 1.10 19.64 16.76
N PHE A 697 0.08 18.95 17.26
CA PHE A 697 -0.02 18.60 18.68
C PHE A 697 1.16 17.71 19.12
N LEU A 698 1.51 16.69 18.31
CA LEU A 698 2.64 15.81 18.56
C LEU A 698 3.97 16.58 18.53
N LYS A 699 4.16 17.45 17.54
CA LYS A 699 5.32 18.34 17.42
C LYS A 699 5.45 19.26 18.65
N GLU A 700 4.38 19.96 19.04
CA GLU A 700 4.41 20.87 20.20
C GLU A 700 4.77 20.13 21.49
N THR A 701 4.15 18.95 21.69
CA THR A 701 4.44 18.08 22.84
C THR A 701 5.90 17.65 22.85
N GLN A 702 6.43 17.21 21.71
CA GLN A 702 7.81 16.74 21.60
C GLN A 702 8.81 17.91 21.75
N THR A 703 8.50 19.08 21.20
CA THR A 703 9.31 20.31 21.36
C THR A 703 9.43 20.69 22.84
N ALA A 704 8.33 20.62 23.60
CA ALA A 704 8.36 20.91 25.04
C ALA A 704 9.25 19.93 25.82
N VAL A 705 9.26 18.64 25.44
CA VAL A 705 10.14 17.63 26.03
C VAL A 705 11.60 17.95 25.75
N VAL A 706 11.95 18.24 24.49
CA VAL A 706 13.33 18.59 24.09
C VAL A 706 13.79 19.84 24.82
N GLN A 707 12.99 20.91 24.85
CA GLN A 707 13.33 22.16 25.55
C GLN A 707 13.55 21.93 27.05
N SER A 708 12.76 21.08 27.69
CA SER A 708 12.92 20.75 29.12
C SER A 708 14.24 20.00 29.40
N LEU A 709 14.58 19.03 28.52
CA LEU A 709 15.85 18.29 28.62
C LEU A 709 17.05 19.20 28.32
N GLU A 710 16.96 20.05 27.30
CA GLU A 710 17.98 21.03 26.95
C GLU A 710 18.20 22.03 28.07
N ALA A 711 17.14 22.60 28.66
CA ALA A 711 17.26 23.52 29.80
C ALA A 711 17.96 22.85 31.00
N SER A 712 17.60 21.59 31.29
CA SER A 712 18.24 20.81 32.36
C SER A 712 19.73 20.55 32.08
N TYR A 713 20.08 20.29 30.82
CA TYR A 713 21.45 20.06 30.39
C TYR A 713 22.28 21.36 30.34
N GLU A 714 21.68 22.47 29.91
CA GLU A 714 22.30 23.79 29.93
C GLU A 714 22.59 24.26 31.35
N GLN A 715 21.70 24.01 32.31
CA GLN A 715 21.95 24.32 33.72
C GLN A 715 23.22 23.66 34.26
N LEU A 716 23.56 22.47 33.76
CA LEU A 716 24.77 21.75 34.15
C LEU A 716 26.02 22.22 33.38
N THR A 717 25.87 22.48 32.08
CA THR A 717 27.01 22.56 31.15
C THR A 717 27.32 23.95 30.61
N LYS A 718 26.36 24.87 30.64
CA LYS A 718 26.50 26.24 30.14
C LYS A 718 27.30 27.09 31.12
N VAL A 719 27.97 28.10 30.58
CA VAL A 719 28.68 29.09 31.39
C VAL A 719 27.66 30.06 31.98
N ASP A 720 27.71 30.26 33.29
CA ASP A 720 26.97 31.32 33.99
C ASP A 720 27.95 32.46 34.29
N SER A 721 27.78 33.59 33.61
CA SER A 721 28.65 34.76 33.77
C SER A 721 28.71 35.30 35.21
N ASP A 722 27.62 35.20 35.98
CA ASP A 722 27.59 35.66 37.37
C ASP A 722 28.39 34.71 38.28
N GLU A 723 28.22 33.40 38.08
CA GLU A 723 29.02 32.38 38.78
C GLU A 723 30.51 32.50 38.44
N GLU A 724 30.84 32.63 37.15
CA GLU A 724 32.20 32.82 36.68
C GLU A 724 32.80 34.13 37.21
N MET A 725 32.04 35.21 37.33
CA MET A 725 32.52 36.47 37.91
C MET A 725 32.87 36.32 39.40
N ILE A 726 32.05 35.58 40.16
CA ILE A 726 32.35 35.26 41.57
C ILE A 726 33.65 34.44 41.66
N ASN A 727 33.78 33.41 40.82
CA ASN A 727 34.99 32.60 40.73
C ASN A 727 36.21 33.43 40.32
N LEU A 728 36.05 34.38 39.40
CA LEU A 728 37.10 35.29 38.96
C LEU A 728 37.61 36.14 40.12
N ILE A 729 36.71 36.75 40.89
CA ILE A 729 37.06 37.55 42.07
C ILE A 729 37.78 36.68 43.10
N GLN A 730 37.30 35.45 43.34
CA GLN A 730 37.93 34.51 44.27
C GLN A 730 39.37 34.17 43.84
N PHE A 731 39.59 33.82 42.57
CA PHE A 731 40.92 33.48 42.07
C PHE A 731 41.86 34.70 41.99
N GLN A 732 41.35 35.89 41.65
CA GLN A 732 42.13 37.14 41.69
C GLN A 732 42.56 37.51 43.13
N ALA A 733 41.67 37.31 44.11
CA ALA A 733 42.00 37.50 45.52
C ALA A 733 43.08 36.51 45.98
N ALA A 734 42.97 35.23 45.59
CA ALA A 734 43.97 34.21 45.87
C ALA A 734 45.34 34.52 45.21
N TYR A 735 45.33 34.96 43.95
CA TYR A 735 46.53 35.40 43.23
C TYR A 735 47.21 36.57 43.95
N THR A 736 46.44 37.60 44.32
CA THR A 736 46.95 38.78 45.04
C THR A 736 47.51 38.42 46.42
N ALA A 737 46.85 37.53 47.15
CA ALA A 737 47.31 37.06 48.46
C ALA A 737 48.65 36.31 48.36
N ASN A 738 48.78 35.40 47.40
CA ASN A 738 50.02 34.67 47.16
C ASN A 738 51.16 35.59 46.70
N ALA A 739 50.88 36.57 45.83
CA ALA A 739 51.86 37.57 45.41
C ALA A 739 52.40 38.38 46.59
N LYS A 740 51.53 38.81 47.51
CA LYS A 740 51.93 39.52 48.74
C LYS A 740 52.86 38.67 49.61
N ILE A 741 52.58 37.37 49.77
CA ILE A 741 53.44 36.47 50.54
C ILE A 741 54.83 36.37 49.90
N ILE A 742 54.91 36.29 48.57
CA ILE A 742 56.19 36.27 47.84
C ILE A 742 56.97 37.56 48.09
N THR A 743 56.32 38.74 48.01
CA THR A 743 56.95 40.03 48.30
C THR A 743 57.48 40.12 49.73
N VAL A 744 56.68 39.72 50.72
CA VAL A 744 57.09 39.73 52.13
C VAL A 744 58.27 38.77 52.38
N VAL A 745 58.28 37.60 51.73
CA VAL A 745 59.42 36.69 51.81
C VAL A 745 60.67 37.26 51.13
N ASP A 746 60.54 37.96 50.01
CA ASP A 746 61.65 38.67 49.35
C ASP A 746 62.23 39.75 50.26
N GLU A 747 61.40 40.58 50.89
CA GLU A 747 61.82 41.60 51.87
C GLU A 747 62.53 40.98 53.09
N MET A 748 62.03 39.85 53.61
CA MET A 748 62.69 39.10 54.69
C MET A 748 64.04 38.52 54.26
N LEU A 749 64.15 38.00 53.03
CA LEU A 749 65.41 37.50 52.48
C LEU A 749 66.42 38.64 52.28
N GLN A 750 66.00 39.78 51.75
CA GLN A 750 66.84 40.97 51.60
C GLN A 750 67.34 41.48 52.97
N THR A 751 66.47 41.50 53.98
CA THR A 751 66.84 41.88 55.36
C THR A 751 67.87 40.90 55.94
N LEU A 752 67.67 39.59 55.78
CA LEU A 752 68.62 38.57 56.25
C LEU A 752 69.97 38.62 55.52
N LEU A 753 69.96 38.88 54.22
CA LEU A 753 71.18 39.06 53.42
C LEU A 753 71.90 40.37 53.77
N GLY A 754 71.15 41.43 54.10
CA GLY A 754 71.67 42.70 54.58
C GLY A 754 72.33 42.61 55.96
N ILE A 755 71.89 41.68 56.82
CA ILE A 755 72.49 41.40 58.14
C ILE A 755 73.83 40.63 58.01
N ARG A 756 74.06 39.93 56.89
CA ARG A 756 75.27 39.11 56.66
C ARG A 756 76.41 39.89 56.00
N ARG A 757 76.40 41.22 56.06
CA ARG A 757 77.39 42.09 55.44
C ARG A 757 78.17 42.90 56.46
#